data_AF-A0A6G0WEX3-F1
#
_entry.id   AF-A0A6G0WEX3-F1
#
_cell.length_a   1.000
_cell.length_b   1.000
_cell.length_c   1.000
_cell.angle_alpha   90.00
_cell.angle_beta   90.00
_cell.angle_gamma   90.00
#
_symmetry.space_group_name_H-M   'P 1'
#
loop_
_entity.id
_entity.type
_entity.pdbx_description
1 polymer ?
#
loop_
_entity_poly.entity_id
_entity_poly.type
_entity_poly.pdbx_seq_one_letter_code
_entity_poly.pdbx_strand_id
1 'polypeptide(L)'
;MRFTHLASFLAVAAAANWGPIKEDVDFLLNNIIDPWTTPPQASNAEGCKPLCEADQRCSGFTWYQGSCWLKYGNPQLVAKAGARSAGMRPAECLPFEKNVDYWGNDIECIGGVTTPDACCNACTANPNCKLYVVSYQQCCLKTAVADRRPDQDPSLGIYAAFVRTSVIGGGPGVSISDGSYSPDVRVPNVKFSTAEGSQWLPGIQYEKAGAKPEFATIVEKVNTTVAAHQHGQPPNAKAILGTDGATIRGFWSVNSVGECAALISLHGASLFTYSPRDEMCLSHVYPTSSTTTYFLTSTGSFTGIKQTLPSTYQISTSTANSKSACQTTCTSNSYCTAYVLNGKQCTLYAPAQGKTGDDADDSVAGWINTAFSTKINSKLPTYGNNPSTVRFYTTAHQDDHELFMSNSYHEAITDSNTKVVFIYTSAGDAGIGQSWRLARQQGTVAATTAWVDHAGLFSSKKITDTVTVAGHHITRIKVGNVFHYFLCIREEPGNDESGVYQLGLLNLLYNGQAVPPMDLPNEIYYTRDDFADVLRGIYHLESDGVANVEIHSQDEQNGSGDHPLHLATGNLVQEVVDSDIWSTCADQVYYFDYDVFYWDVNLDEPVYSLQRYAWMWQSKAILDAYGEENWSVHAWNLGRTYPNHQYGKVEDCPTNKKKLRR
;
A
#
# COMPACT_ATOMS: atom_id res chain seq x y z
N MET A 1 22.52 -35.13 79.64
CA MET A 1 21.44 -34.13 79.54
C MET A 1 21.32 -33.69 78.09
N ARG A 2 20.07 -33.63 77.60
CA ARG A 2 19.58 -33.03 76.34
C ARG A 2 19.50 -33.90 75.05
N PHE A 3 18.38 -34.61 75.01
CA PHE A 3 17.32 -34.64 73.99
C PHE A 3 17.64 -34.88 72.51
N THR A 4 17.17 -36.06 72.08
CA THR A 4 16.71 -36.45 70.74
C THR A 4 15.74 -35.46 70.10
N HIS A 5 15.92 -35.16 68.81
CA HIS A 5 14.83 -34.74 67.93
C HIS A 5 14.89 -35.52 66.61
N LEU A 6 13.95 -36.46 66.47
CA LEU A 6 13.46 -36.90 65.16
C LEU A 6 12.77 -35.69 64.51
N ALA A 7 13.23 -35.28 63.33
CA ALA A 7 12.47 -34.38 62.47
C ALA A 7 11.56 -35.23 61.58
N SER A 8 10.27 -35.24 61.89
CA SER A 8 9.22 -35.73 61.01
C SER A 8 9.15 -34.84 59.77
N PHE A 9 9.35 -35.41 58.58
CA PHE A 9 8.94 -34.77 57.34
C PHE A 9 7.41 -34.83 57.24
N LEU A 10 6.74 -33.75 57.64
CA LEU A 10 5.36 -33.49 57.24
C LEU A 10 5.40 -32.93 55.81
N ALA A 11 4.91 -33.71 54.86
CA ALA A 11 4.57 -33.21 53.53
C ALA A 11 3.50 -32.12 53.69
N VAL A 12 3.85 -30.87 53.36
CA VAL A 12 2.88 -29.79 53.22
C VAL A 12 2.14 -30.06 51.91
N ALA A 13 0.91 -30.56 52.00
CA ALA A 13 0.00 -30.59 50.85
C ALA A 13 -0.23 -29.15 50.39
N ALA A 14 0.10 -28.83 49.13
CA ALA A 14 -0.24 -27.56 48.52
C ALA A 14 -1.76 -27.41 48.53
N ALA A 15 -2.27 -26.34 49.17
CA ALA A 15 -3.70 -26.05 49.19
C ALA A 15 -4.19 -25.84 47.75
N ALA A 16 -5.16 -26.65 47.31
CA ALA A 16 -5.71 -26.56 45.96
C ALA A 16 -6.52 -25.26 45.80
N ASN A 17 -6.27 -24.50 44.74
CA ASN A 17 -7.07 -23.32 44.40
C ASN A 17 -8.39 -23.77 43.75
N TRP A 18 -9.45 -23.84 44.53
CA TRP A 18 -10.79 -24.18 44.05
C TRP A 18 -11.40 -23.11 43.16
N GLY A 19 -12.12 -23.51 42.10
CA GLY A 19 -13.05 -22.63 41.41
C GLY A 19 -14.24 -22.22 42.31
N PRO A 20 -15.00 -21.17 41.93
CA PRO A 20 -16.22 -20.83 42.66
C PRO A 20 -17.21 -22.00 42.60
N ILE A 21 -17.96 -22.21 43.69
CA ILE A 21 -19.05 -23.18 43.72
C ILE A 21 -20.15 -22.66 42.80
N LYS A 22 -20.53 -23.47 41.82
CA LYS A 22 -21.64 -23.21 40.91
C LYS A 22 -22.90 -23.83 41.51
N GLU A 23 -23.92 -22.99 41.71
CA GLU A 23 -25.24 -23.40 42.18
C GLU A 23 -26.05 -24.05 41.05
N ASP A 24 -26.94 -24.97 41.43
CA ASP A 24 -27.88 -25.70 40.56
C ASP A 24 -27.25 -26.41 39.36
N VAL A 25 -26.02 -26.91 39.53
CA VAL A 25 -25.26 -27.57 38.47
C VAL A 25 -24.59 -28.84 38.98
N ASP A 26 -24.69 -29.91 38.20
CA ASP A 26 -24.04 -31.21 38.39
C ASP A 26 -22.91 -31.38 37.37
N PHE A 27 -21.85 -32.05 37.77
CA PHE A 27 -20.84 -32.58 36.88
C PHE A 27 -21.29 -33.96 36.40
N LEU A 28 -21.77 -34.04 35.17
CA LEU A 28 -22.30 -35.26 34.59
C LEU A 28 -21.19 -36.32 34.47
N LEU A 29 -21.48 -37.54 34.97
CA LEU A 29 -20.58 -38.70 34.93
C LEU A 29 -19.25 -38.46 35.68
N ASN A 30 -18.23 -39.28 35.40
CA ASN A 30 -16.86 -39.21 35.94
C ASN A 30 -16.75 -39.23 37.48
N ASN A 31 -17.63 -39.97 38.17
CA ASN A 31 -17.45 -40.25 39.58
C ASN A 31 -16.22 -41.14 39.79
N ILE A 32 -15.39 -40.80 40.77
CA ILE A 32 -14.22 -41.63 41.17
C ILE A 32 -14.69 -42.99 41.70
N ILE A 33 -15.86 -43.01 42.32
CA ILE A 33 -16.52 -44.23 42.82
C ILE A 33 -17.61 -44.68 41.84
N ASP A 34 -17.86 -45.99 41.79
CA ASP A 34 -18.95 -46.54 40.99
C ASP A 34 -20.34 -46.09 41.49
N PRO A 35 -21.40 -46.21 40.66
CA PRO A 35 -22.75 -45.76 41.02
C PRO A 35 -23.39 -46.49 42.21
N TRP A 36 -22.85 -47.63 42.65
CA TRP A 36 -23.40 -48.48 43.71
C TRP A 36 -22.70 -48.25 45.05
N THR A 37 -21.59 -47.53 45.05
CA THR A 37 -20.83 -47.16 46.23
C THR A 37 -21.37 -45.85 46.81
N THR A 38 -21.58 -45.82 48.13
CA THR A 38 -22.06 -44.61 48.82
C THR A 38 -20.96 -43.54 48.85
N PRO A 39 -21.22 -42.32 48.34
CA PRO A 39 -20.23 -41.24 48.37
C PRO A 39 -19.96 -40.75 49.79
N PRO A 40 -18.77 -40.19 50.05
CA PRO A 40 -18.49 -39.42 51.26
C PRO A 40 -19.56 -38.35 51.50
N GLN A 41 -19.88 -38.06 52.76
CA GLN A 41 -20.90 -37.08 53.11
C GLN A 41 -20.28 -35.80 53.65
N ALA A 42 -20.90 -34.66 53.36
CA ALA A 42 -20.59 -33.36 53.93
C ALA A 42 -21.86 -32.53 54.17
N SER A 43 -21.86 -31.71 55.21
CA SER A 43 -23.01 -30.85 55.57
C SER A 43 -23.29 -29.73 54.56
N ASN A 44 -22.29 -29.35 53.75
CA ASN A 44 -22.39 -28.38 52.67
C ASN A 44 -21.37 -28.67 51.58
N ALA A 45 -21.45 -27.93 50.47
CA ALA A 45 -20.59 -28.09 49.32
C ALA A 45 -19.11 -27.79 49.62
N GLU A 46 -18.83 -26.83 50.49
CA GLU A 46 -17.47 -26.50 50.93
C GLU A 46 -16.81 -27.68 51.65
N GLY A 47 -17.58 -28.49 52.37
CA GLY A 47 -17.09 -29.69 53.04
C GLY A 47 -16.63 -30.81 52.09
N CYS A 48 -16.96 -30.77 50.79
CA CYS A 48 -16.44 -31.72 49.80
C CYS A 48 -15.00 -31.42 49.35
N LYS A 49 -14.49 -30.19 49.59
CA LYS A 49 -13.15 -29.77 49.21
C LYS A 49 -12.04 -30.64 49.84
N PRO A 50 -11.97 -30.77 51.17
CA PRO A 50 -10.94 -31.61 51.80
C PRO A 50 -11.08 -33.09 51.45
N LEU A 51 -12.30 -33.56 51.14
CA LEU A 51 -12.55 -34.93 50.70
C LEU A 51 -11.99 -35.20 49.29
N CYS A 52 -12.12 -34.22 48.39
CA CYS A 52 -11.52 -34.28 47.06
C CYS A 52 -9.99 -34.13 47.12
N GLU A 53 -9.47 -33.20 47.94
CA GLU A 53 -8.02 -32.99 48.12
C GLU A 53 -7.30 -34.21 48.69
N ALA A 54 -8.01 -35.05 49.45
CA ALA A 54 -7.47 -36.29 49.99
C ALA A 54 -7.38 -37.44 48.96
N ASP A 55 -8.05 -37.34 47.81
CA ASP A 55 -8.02 -38.35 46.75
C ASP A 55 -7.27 -37.80 45.52
N GLN A 56 -6.08 -38.34 45.25
CA GLN A 56 -5.19 -37.88 44.17
C GLN A 56 -5.79 -37.99 42.76
N ARG A 57 -6.93 -38.68 42.59
CA ARG A 57 -7.64 -38.79 41.31
C ARG A 57 -8.69 -37.70 41.13
N CYS A 58 -8.97 -36.93 42.17
CA CYS A 58 -10.04 -35.96 42.19
C CYS A 58 -9.64 -34.63 41.54
N SER A 59 -10.46 -34.15 40.61
CA SER A 59 -10.32 -32.86 39.93
C SER A 59 -11.52 -31.94 40.17
N GLY A 60 -12.52 -32.39 40.93
CA GLY A 60 -13.71 -31.61 41.29
C GLY A 60 -14.74 -32.43 42.05
N PHE A 61 -15.84 -31.81 42.46
CA PHE A 61 -16.95 -32.52 43.10
C PHE A 61 -18.31 -31.95 42.68
N THR A 62 -19.35 -32.76 42.86
CA THR A 62 -20.74 -32.30 42.96
C THR A 62 -21.29 -32.67 44.33
N TRP A 63 -21.72 -31.68 45.09
CA TRP A 63 -22.46 -31.85 46.33
C TRP A 63 -23.96 -31.87 46.03
N TYR A 64 -24.67 -32.90 46.50
CA TYR A 64 -26.12 -32.99 46.36
C TYR A 64 -26.70 -33.75 47.55
N GLN A 65 -27.65 -33.12 48.26
CA GLN A 65 -28.37 -33.73 49.39
C GLN A 65 -27.44 -34.40 50.44
N GLY A 66 -26.35 -33.72 50.81
CA GLY A 66 -25.37 -34.21 51.80
C GLY A 66 -24.26 -35.09 51.23
N SER A 67 -24.37 -35.56 49.98
CA SER A 67 -23.41 -36.44 49.33
C SER A 67 -22.38 -35.68 48.49
N CYS A 68 -21.09 -36.02 48.64
CA CYS A 68 -19.97 -35.51 47.85
C CYS A 68 -19.58 -36.49 46.74
N TRP A 69 -20.09 -36.28 45.54
CA TRP A 69 -19.70 -37.03 44.36
C TRP A 69 -18.38 -36.49 43.83
N LEU A 70 -17.27 -37.09 44.26
CA LEU A 70 -15.91 -36.74 43.82
C LEU A 70 -15.72 -37.14 42.36
N LYS A 71 -15.18 -36.22 41.56
CA LYS A 71 -15.09 -36.32 40.10
C LYS A 71 -13.64 -36.34 39.65
N TYR A 72 -13.37 -37.01 38.53
CA TYR A 72 -12.09 -36.96 37.83
C TYR A 72 -12.23 -36.38 36.41
N GLY A 73 -11.12 -35.89 35.85
CA GLY A 73 -11.08 -35.27 34.52
C GLY A 73 -11.83 -33.94 34.43
N ASN A 74 -12.32 -33.59 33.23
CA ASN A 74 -13.09 -32.37 32.98
C ASN A 74 -14.57 -32.71 32.72
N PRO A 75 -15.39 -32.91 33.76
CA PRO A 75 -16.77 -33.33 33.60
C PRO A 75 -17.66 -32.24 32.98
N GLN A 76 -18.59 -32.67 32.14
CA GLN A 76 -19.59 -31.80 31.53
C GLN A 76 -20.52 -31.22 32.61
N LEU A 77 -20.77 -29.91 32.56
CA LEU A 77 -21.74 -29.25 33.44
C LEU A 77 -23.16 -29.45 32.91
N VAL A 78 -24.07 -29.90 33.75
CA VAL A 78 -25.51 -29.99 33.44
C VAL A 78 -26.34 -29.34 34.54
N ALA A 79 -27.43 -28.67 34.16
CA ALA A 79 -28.33 -28.06 35.12
C ALA A 79 -29.01 -29.14 35.99
N LYS A 80 -28.95 -28.96 37.31
CA LYS A 80 -29.60 -29.84 38.30
C LYS A 80 -29.90 -29.06 39.57
N ALA A 81 -31.17 -28.74 39.78
CA ALA A 81 -31.61 -27.98 40.94
C ALA A 81 -31.15 -28.62 42.26
N GLY A 82 -30.54 -27.82 43.14
CA GLY A 82 -29.99 -28.26 44.43
C GLY A 82 -28.61 -28.91 44.38
N ALA A 83 -28.01 -29.11 43.20
CA ALA A 83 -26.63 -29.57 43.07
C ALA A 83 -25.64 -28.41 43.09
N ARG A 84 -24.53 -28.57 43.81
CA ARG A 84 -23.51 -27.52 43.98
C ARG A 84 -22.15 -28.08 43.59
N SER A 85 -21.55 -27.56 42.52
CA SER A 85 -20.33 -28.16 41.94
C SER A 85 -19.15 -27.20 41.90
N ALA A 86 -17.95 -27.69 42.20
CA ALA A 86 -16.71 -26.95 42.05
C ALA A 86 -15.60 -27.84 41.50
N GLY A 87 -14.85 -27.32 40.53
CA GLY A 87 -13.63 -27.96 40.03
C GLY A 87 -12.40 -27.43 40.78
N MET A 88 -11.42 -28.29 40.97
CA MET A 88 -10.06 -27.86 41.33
C MET A 88 -9.49 -27.12 40.11
N ARG A 89 -8.81 -25.99 40.33
CA ARG A 89 -7.99 -25.38 39.28
C ARG A 89 -6.58 -25.93 39.44
N PRO A 90 -5.92 -26.40 38.37
CA PRO A 90 -4.48 -26.50 38.39
C PRO A 90 -3.94 -25.10 38.73
N ALA A 91 -3.24 -24.96 39.85
CA ALA A 91 -2.64 -23.70 40.27
C ALA A 91 -1.54 -23.22 39.29
N GLU A 92 -1.21 -24.05 38.29
CA GLU A 92 -0.08 -23.94 37.38
C GLU A 92 -0.47 -23.71 35.91
N CYS A 93 -1.76 -23.83 35.53
CA CYS A 93 -2.23 -23.56 34.16
C CYS A 93 -3.40 -22.56 34.11
N LEU A 94 -3.51 -21.85 32.98
CA LEU A 94 -4.55 -20.86 32.67
C LEU A 94 -5.85 -21.54 32.20
N PRO A 95 -7.00 -20.83 32.19
CA PRO A 95 -8.26 -21.36 31.66
C PRO A 95 -8.15 -21.81 30.19
N PHE A 96 -8.95 -22.82 29.83
CA PHE A 96 -8.92 -23.42 28.49
C PHE A 96 -9.50 -22.50 27.41
N GLU A 97 -8.85 -22.53 26.25
CA GLU A 97 -9.40 -22.11 24.97
C GLU A 97 -10.07 -23.33 24.32
N LYS A 98 -11.40 -23.28 24.15
CA LYS A 98 -12.17 -24.38 23.57
C LYS A 98 -12.11 -24.34 22.05
N ASN A 99 -11.96 -25.50 21.43
CA ASN A 99 -11.87 -25.66 19.97
C ASN A 99 -10.72 -24.84 19.37
N VAL A 100 -9.60 -24.76 20.08
CA VAL A 100 -8.40 -24.05 19.65
C VAL A 100 -7.24 -25.02 19.65
N ASP A 101 -6.56 -25.13 18.50
CA ASP A 101 -5.28 -25.80 18.35
C ASP A 101 -4.16 -24.76 18.22
N TYR A 102 -2.94 -25.12 18.60
CA TYR A 102 -1.72 -24.37 18.33
C TYR A 102 -0.81 -25.30 17.53
N TRP A 103 -0.86 -25.20 16.22
CA TRP A 103 -0.30 -26.23 15.35
C TRP A 103 1.24 -26.18 15.29
N GLY A 104 1.86 -27.36 15.18
CA GLY A 104 3.30 -27.51 15.19
C GLY A 104 3.93 -27.13 16.54
N ASN A 105 5.24 -26.85 16.53
CA ASN A 105 6.04 -26.54 17.73
C ASN A 105 5.93 -27.61 18.84
N ASP A 106 5.58 -28.83 18.43
CA ASP A 106 5.40 -29.98 19.31
C ASP A 106 6.74 -30.41 19.90
N ILE A 107 6.84 -30.32 21.22
CA ILE A 107 7.89 -31.01 21.98
C ILE A 107 7.65 -32.51 21.87
N GLU A 108 6.41 -32.90 22.14
CA GLU A 108 5.95 -34.27 22.17
C GLU A 108 4.42 -34.29 22.14
N CYS A 109 3.85 -35.24 21.42
CA CYS A 109 2.43 -35.59 21.52
C CYS A 109 2.29 -36.93 22.25
N ILE A 110 1.80 -36.86 23.48
CA ILE A 110 1.64 -37.99 24.39
C ILE A 110 0.29 -38.65 24.11
N GLY A 111 0.32 -39.80 23.44
CA GLY A 111 -0.87 -40.61 23.17
C GLY A 111 -1.54 -41.11 24.45
N GLY A 112 -2.88 -41.06 24.49
CA GLY A 112 -3.67 -41.54 25.63
C GLY A 112 -3.79 -40.54 26.80
N VAL A 113 -3.05 -39.43 26.78
CA VAL A 113 -3.29 -38.30 27.69
C VAL A 113 -4.37 -37.41 27.09
N THR A 114 -5.61 -37.57 27.57
CA THR A 114 -6.80 -36.96 26.97
C THR A 114 -7.51 -35.95 27.88
N THR A 115 -6.96 -35.71 29.09
CA THR A 115 -7.52 -34.76 30.04
C THR A 115 -6.65 -33.49 30.12
N PRO A 116 -7.27 -32.30 30.19
CA PRO A 116 -6.51 -31.05 30.30
C PRO A 116 -5.58 -30.99 31.52
N ASP A 117 -5.94 -31.61 32.64
CA ASP A 117 -5.12 -31.59 33.85
C ASP A 117 -3.87 -32.48 33.71
N ALA A 118 -4.01 -33.68 33.15
CA ALA A 118 -2.87 -34.54 32.88
C ALA A 118 -1.93 -33.91 31.84
N CYS A 119 -2.51 -33.21 30.86
CA CYS A 119 -1.74 -32.49 29.84
C CYS A 119 -1.04 -31.24 30.43
N CYS A 120 -1.69 -30.52 31.34
CA CYS A 120 -1.08 -29.45 32.13
C CYS A 120 0.12 -29.95 32.93
N ASN A 121 -0.03 -31.07 33.66
CA ASN A 121 1.07 -31.65 34.45
C ASN A 121 2.25 -32.08 33.57
N ALA A 122 1.97 -32.67 32.41
CA ALA A 122 3.00 -33.03 31.44
C ALA A 122 3.73 -31.79 30.91
N CYS A 123 2.99 -30.71 30.67
CA CYS A 123 3.57 -29.43 30.26
C CYS A 123 4.39 -28.79 31.37
N THR A 124 3.91 -28.73 32.61
CA THR A 124 4.65 -28.11 33.74
C THR A 124 5.91 -28.89 34.12
N ALA A 125 5.91 -30.22 33.93
CA ALA A 125 7.09 -31.06 34.10
C ALA A 125 8.16 -30.82 33.02
N ASN A 126 7.80 -30.21 31.89
CA ASN A 126 8.72 -29.91 30.80
C ASN A 126 9.09 -28.41 30.81
N PRO A 127 10.34 -28.04 31.17
CA PRO A 127 10.74 -26.63 31.27
C PRO A 127 10.65 -25.84 29.95
N ASN A 128 10.61 -26.53 28.81
CA ASN A 128 10.47 -25.93 27.49
C ASN A 128 9.00 -25.76 27.06
N CYS A 129 8.04 -26.36 27.77
CA CYS A 129 6.62 -26.28 27.42
C CYS A 129 6.03 -24.94 27.86
N LYS A 130 5.39 -24.23 26.92
CA LYS A 130 4.76 -22.92 27.14
C LYS A 130 3.24 -23.01 27.16
N LEU A 131 2.68 -23.95 26.40
CA LEU A 131 1.28 -24.30 26.40
C LEU A 131 1.12 -25.76 25.97
N TYR A 132 -0.11 -26.28 26.03
CA TYR A 132 -0.45 -27.58 25.51
C TYR A 132 -1.76 -27.56 24.75
N VAL A 133 -1.94 -28.52 23.87
CA VAL A 133 -3.20 -28.81 23.17
C VAL A 133 -3.60 -30.24 23.51
N VAL A 134 -4.80 -30.43 24.06
CA VAL A 134 -5.36 -31.74 24.37
C VAL A 134 -6.56 -32.03 23.50
N SER A 135 -6.66 -33.25 22.99
CA SER A 135 -7.82 -33.79 22.27
C SER A 135 -8.30 -35.09 22.90
N TYR A 136 -9.35 -35.69 22.34
CA TYR A 136 -9.79 -37.03 22.77
C TYR A 136 -8.78 -38.15 22.50
N GLN A 137 -7.68 -37.89 21.78
CA GLN A 137 -6.69 -38.92 21.45
C GLN A 137 -5.32 -38.68 22.12
N GLN A 138 -4.92 -37.43 22.30
CA GLN A 138 -3.56 -37.10 22.72
C GLN A 138 -3.42 -35.71 23.35
N CYS A 139 -2.29 -35.52 24.02
CA CYS A 139 -1.82 -34.26 24.57
C CYS A 139 -0.54 -33.84 23.86
N CYS A 140 -0.55 -32.72 23.16
CA CYS A 140 0.62 -32.18 22.50
C CYS A 140 1.18 -31.00 23.30
N LEU A 141 2.41 -31.15 23.79
CA LEU A 141 3.16 -30.14 24.51
C LEU A 141 3.83 -29.19 23.53
N LYS A 142 3.70 -27.87 23.71
CA LYS A 142 4.17 -26.89 22.73
C LYS A 142 5.31 -26.05 23.28
N THR A 143 6.36 -25.89 22.48
CA THR A 143 7.50 -25.01 22.78
C THR A 143 7.19 -23.52 22.62
N ALA A 144 6.18 -23.17 21.82
CA ALA A 144 5.89 -21.79 21.45
C ALA A 144 4.40 -21.54 21.27
N VAL A 145 4.00 -20.29 21.51
CA VAL A 145 2.64 -19.78 21.26
C VAL A 145 2.55 -19.33 19.81
N ALA A 146 2.46 -20.31 18.90
CA ALA A 146 2.42 -20.08 17.47
C ALA A 146 1.33 -20.96 16.81
N ASP A 147 0.84 -20.50 15.67
CA ASP A 147 -0.17 -21.11 14.81
C ASP A 147 -1.47 -21.43 15.57
N ARG A 148 -2.01 -20.42 16.27
CA ARG A 148 -3.30 -20.50 16.96
C ARG A 148 -4.43 -20.63 15.93
N ARG A 149 -5.07 -21.79 15.90
CA ARG A 149 -6.17 -22.16 15.01
C ARG A 149 -7.48 -22.27 15.80
N PRO A 150 -8.35 -21.24 15.79
CA PRO A 150 -9.68 -21.34 16.36
C PRO A 150 -10.62 -22.18 15.48
N ASP A 151 -11.83 -22.44 16.00
CA ASP A 151 -12.92 -23.14 15.30
C ASP A 151 -12.61 -24.58 14.86
N GLN A 152 -11.76 -25.27 15.63
CA GLN A 152 -11.51 -26.70 15.47
C GLN A 152 -12.81 -27.51 15.62
N ASP A 153 -12.91 -28.64 14.92
CA ASP A 153 -14.10 -29.49 14.99
C ASP A 153 -14.44 -29.83 16.46
N PRO A 154 -15.61 -29.38 16.97
CA PRO A 154 -16.01 -29.64 18.34
C PRO A 154 -16.11 -31.14 18.68
N SER A 155 -16.28 -31.99 17.66
CA SER A 155 -16.34 -33.45 17.81
C SER A 155 -14.99 -34.08 18.22
N LEU A 156 -13.89 -33.36 18.04
CA LEU A 156 -12.53 -33.82 18.38
C LEU A 156 -12.12 -33.48 19.82
N GLY A 157 -12.92 -32.65 20.51
CA GLY A 157 -12.69 -32.30 21.92
C GLY A 157 -11.37 -31.56 22.14
N ILE A 158 -11.01 -30.67 21.23
CA ILE A 158 -9.73 -29.95 21.26
C ILE A 158 -9.82 -28.77 22.25
N TYR A 159 -8.86 -28.70 23.17
CA TYR A 159 -8.69 -27.60 24.12
C TYR A 159 -7.21 -27.22 24.19
N ALA A 160 -6.92 -25.92 24.20
CA ALA A 160 -5.59 -25.41 24.49
C ALA A 160 -5.54 -24.69 25.84
N ALA A 161 -4.41 -24.76 26.53
CA ALA A 161 -4.17 -23.93 27.71
C ALA A 161 -2.67 -23.68 27.94
N PHE A 162 -2.40 -22.55 28.58
CA PHE A 162 -1.07 -22.07 28.89
C PHE A 162 -0.66 -22.44 30.30
N VAL A 163 0.64 -22.65 30.52
CA VAL A 163 1.21 -22.70 31.87
C VAL A 163 1.39 -21.29 32.45
N ARG A 164 1.09 -21.11 33.74
CA ARG A 164 1.05 -19.81 34.45
C ARG A 164 2.41 -19.17 34.63
N THR A 165 3.50 -19.93 34.63
CA THR A 165 4.87 -19.40 34.63
C THR A 165 5.26 -18.78 33.28
N SER A 166 4.48 -19.05 32.22
CA SER A 166 4.73 -18.57 30.85
C SER A 166 3.95 -17.30 30.49
N VAL A 167 3.23 -16.68 31.44
CA VAL A 167 2.48 -15.41 31.22
C VAL A 167 3.38 -14.17 31.29
N ILE A 168 4.70 -14.35 31.34
CA ILE A 168 5.66 -13.26 31.17
C ILE A 168 6.61 -13.63 30.03
N GLY A 169 6.23 -13.23 28.81
CA GLY A 169 7.17 -12.94 27.71
C GLY A 169 8.12 -14.06 27.26
N GLY A 170 7.63 -15.27 26.97
CA GLY A 170 8.49 -16.38 26.53
C GLY A 170 8.46 -16.74 25.04
N GLY A 171 7.55 -16.17 24.25
CA GLY A 171 7.57 -16.24 22.78
C GLY A 171 8.03 -14.90 22.19
N PRO A 172 8.48 -14.83 20.93
CA PRO A 172 9.05 -13.60 20.36
C PRO A 172 8.08 -12.41 20.28
N GLY A 173 6.80 -12.59 20.63
CA GLY A 173 5.79 -11.55 20.54
C GLY A 173 5.52 -11.13 19.10
N VAL A 174 4.73 -10.07 18.92
CA VAL A 174 4.58 -9.38 17.65
C VAL A 174 5.52 -8.18 17.68
N SER A 175 6.49 -8.17 16.78
CA SER A 175 7.39 -7.02 16.63
C SER A 175 6.68 -5.94 15.81
N ILE A 176 6.55 -4.74 16.38
CA ILE A 176 5.92 -3.60 15.73
C ILE A 176 6.99 -2.65 15.20
N SER A 177 6.91 -2.34 13.91
CA SER A 177 7.77 -1.35 13.25
C SER A 177 6.93 -0.18 12.77
N ASP A 178 7.39 1.05 13.02
CA ASP A 178 6.74 2.25 12.45
C ASP A 178 7.41 2.64 11.14
N GLY A 179 6.60 3.03 10.15
CA GLY A 179 7.05 3.44 8.83
C GLY A 179 6.41 4.75 8.40
N SER A 180 7.01 5.36 7.37
CA SER A 180 6.48 6.55 6.74
C SER A 180 6.78 6.49 5.25
N TYR A 181 5.77 6.70 4.41
CA TYR A 181 5.91 6.64 2.96
C TYR A 181 5.10 7.75 2.30
N SER A 182 5.59 8.28 1.19
CA SER A 182 4.82 9.17 0.34
C SER A 182 4.85 8.69 -1.11
N PRO A 183 3.69 8.67 -1.80
CA PRO A 183 3.66 8.37 -3.24
C PRO A 183 4.29 9.49 -4.09
N ASP A 184 4.46 10.69 -3.54
CA ASP A 184 5.05 11.84 -4.25
C ASP A 184 5.69 12.82 -3.22
N VAL A 185 6.78 13.49 -3.59
CA VAL A 185 7.53 14.42 -2.70
C VAL A 185 6.66 15.55 -2.13
N ARG A 186 5.56 15.91 -2.79
CA ARG A 186 4.65 16.96 -2.31
C ARG A 186 3.48 16.40 -1.50
N VAL A 187 3.26 15.10 -1.49
CA VAL A 187 2.23 14.48 -0.67
C VAL A 187 2.81 14.28 0.75
N PRO A 188 2.08 14.67 1.82
CA PRO A 188 2.54 14.39 3.18
C PRO A 188 2.67 12.89 3.40
N ASN A 189 3.77 12.47 4.02
CA ASN A 189 3.97 11.05 4.27
C ASN A 189 2.81 10.45 5.07
N VAL A 190 2.30 9.33 4.59
CA VAL A 190 1.44 8.43 5.37
C VAL A 190 2.32 7.74 6.39
N LYS A 191 2.03 7.94 7.67
CA LYS A 191 2.63 7.16 8.76
C LYS A 191 1.80 5.92 9.00
N PHE A 192 2.47 4.80 9.23
CA PHE A 192 1.84 3.51 9.47
C PHE A 192 2.68 2.71 10.47
N SER A 193 2.11 1.66 11.03
CA SER A 193 2.86 0.65 11.76
C SER A 193 2.57 -0.73 11.18
N THR A 194 3.52 -1.64 11.32
CA THR A 194 3.45 -2.99 10.78
C THR A 194 3.80 -4.03 11.83
N ALA A 195 3.30 -5.23 11.61
CA ALA A 195 3.64 -6.46 12.29
C ALA A 195 4.08 -7.48 11.23
N GLU A 196 5.39 -7.75 11.16
CA GLU A 196 5.96 -8.75 10.25
C GLU A 196 5.52 -10.17 10.66
N GLY A 197 5.40 -11.07 9.68
CA GLY A 197 4.92 -12.44 9.91
C GLY A 197 3.45 -12.51 10.35
N SER A 198 2.67 -11.46 10.10
CA SER A 198 1.28 -11.32 10.56
C SER A 198 0.35 -10.88 9.43
N GLN A 199 -0.96 -11.08 9.58
CA GLN A 199 -1.97 -10.71 8.59
C GLN A 199 -3.34 -10.38 9.22
N TRP A 200 -4.11 -9.51 8.56
CA TRP A 200 -5.54 -9.28 8.86
C TRP A 200 -6.42 -10.25 8.06
N LEU A 201 -6.04 -11.52 8.09
CA LEU A 201 -6.82 -12.65 7.58
C LEU A 201 -6.68 -13.78 8.60
N PRO A 202 -7.78 -14.34 9.12
CA PRO A 202 -7.68 -15.44 10.07
C PRO A 202 -7.08 -16.65 9.34
N GLY A 203 -5.87 -17.06 9.72
CA GLY A 203 -5.15 -18.17 9.10
C GLY A 203 -6.04 -19.42 8.89
N ILE A 204 -5.88 -20.07 7.73
CA ILE A 204 -7.01 -20.72 7.04
C ILE A 204 -7.18 -22.21 7.31
N GLN A 205 -8.42 -22.70 7.26
CA GLN A 205 -8.80 -24.12 7.31
C GLN A 205 -8.06 -24.98 6.27
N TYR A 206 -7.00 -25.65 6.71
CA TYR A 206 -6.34 -26.74 5.97
C TYR A 206 -6.97 -28.12 6.24
N GLU A 207 -8.01 -28.20 7.08
CA GLU A 207 -8.56 -29.49 7.52
C GLU A 207 -9.33 -30.26 6.44
N LYS A 208 -9.65 -29.63 5.30
CA LYS A 208 -10.15 -30.35 4.13
C LYS A 208 -9.00 -30.52 3.14
N ALA A 209 -8.67 -31.77 2.81
CA ALA A 209 -7.73 -32.08 1.74
C ALA A 209 -8.09 -31.29 0.47
N GLY A 210 -7.22 -30.36 0.05
CA GLY A 210 -7.41 -29.47 -1.09
C GLY A 210 -7.85 -28.03 -0.78
N ALA A 211 -8.08 -27.65 0.48
CA ALA A 211 -8.43 -26.27 0.85
C ALA A 211 -7.21 -25.34 0.79
N LYS A 212 -7.34 -24.23 0.04
CA LYS A 212 -6.33 -23.17 -0.06
C LYS A 212 -6.47 -22.16 1.07
N PRO A 213 -5.37 -21.51 1.50
CA PRO A 213 -5.43 -20.26 2.25
C PRO A 213 -6.39 -19.24 1.61
N GLU A 214 -7.21 -18.55 2.41
CA GLU A 214 -7.99 -17.34 2.08
C GLU A 214 -7.11 -16.31 1.38
N PHE A 215 -5.90 -16.02 1.87
CA PHE A 215 -4.96 -15.14 1.15
C PHE A 215 -4.71 -15.65 -0.28
N ALA A 216 -4.34 -16.93 -0.44
CA ALA A 216 -4.14 -17.54 -1.76
C ALA A 216 -5.41 -17.54 -2.64
N THR A 217 -6.58 -17.69 -2.02
CA THR A 217 -7.88 -17.62 -2.71
C THR A 217 -8.20 -16.20 -3.17
N ILE A 218 -7.84 -15.19 -2.38
CA ILE A 218 -7.95 -13.77 -2.74
C ILE A 218 -7.01 -13.47 -3.91
N VAL A 219 -5.74 -13.89 -3.83
CA VAL A 219 -4.75 -13.72 -4.90
C VAL A 219 -5.27 -14.34 -6.22
N GLU A 220 -5.78 -15.57 -6.20
CA GLU A 220 -6.34 -16.23 -7.37
C GLU A 220 -7.53 -15.46 -7.98
N LYS A 221 -8.43 -14.92 -7.13
CA LYS A 221 -9.56 -14.10 -7.60
C LYS A 221 -9.11 -12.78 -8.21
N VAL A 222 -8.13 -12.10 -7.61
CA VAL A 222 -7.56 -10.86 -8.13
C VAL A 222 -6.89 -11.14 -9.48
N ASN A 223 -6.02 -12.15 -9.56
CA ASN A 223 -5.32 -12.54 -10.78
C ASN A 223 -6.29 -12.92 -11.91
N THR A 224 -7.36 -13.65 -11.60
CA THR A 224 -8.41 -13.99 -12.58
C THR A 224 -9.12 -12.73 -13.10
N THR A 225 -9.39 -11.77 -12.22
CA THR A 225 -10.02 -10.49 -12.59
C THR A 225 -9.12 -9.66 -13.48
N VAL A 226 -7.82 -9.57 -13.14
CA VAL A 226 -6.81 -8.87 -13.93
C VAL A 226 -6.66 -9.52 -15.32
N ALA A 227 -6.54 -10.85 -15.38
CA ALA A 227 -6.37 -11.58 -16.63
C ALA A 227 -7.58 -11.46 -17.59
N ALA A 228 -8.79 -11.28 -17.04
CA ALA A 228 -10.00 -11.10 -17.83
C ALA A 228 -10.33 -9.62 -18.15
N HIS A 229 -9.59 -8.67 -17.58
CA HIS A 229 -9.85 -7.25 -17.78
C HIS A 229 -9.44 -6.83 -19.20
N GLN A 230 -10.39 -6.31 -19.96
CA GLN A 230 -10.13 -5.79 -21.31
C GLN A 230 -9.57 -4.37 -21.21
N HIS A 231 -8.54 -4.10 -22.01
CA HIS A 231 -7.96 -2.78 -22.15
C HIS A 231 -9.03 -1.73 -22.51
N GLY A 232 -9.01 -0.57 -21.85
CA GLY A 232 -9.98 0.53 -22.06
C GLY A 232 -11.37 0.30 -21.43
N GLN A 233 -11.56 -0.75 -20.63
CA GLN A 233 -12.77 -0.92 -19.83
C GLN A 233 -12.59 -0.30 -18.43
N PRO A 234 -13.67 0.13 -17.77
CA PRO A 234 -13.60 0.57 -16.37
C PRO A 234 -13.03 -0.53 -15.46
N PRO A 235 -12.23 -0.19 -14.44
CA PRO A 235 -11.67 -1.16 -13.50
C PRO A 235 -12.77 -2.06 -12.89
N ASN A 236 -12.67 -3.37 -13.10
CA ASN A 236 -13.69 -4.35 -12.67
C ASN A 236 -13.33 -5.06 -11.35
N ALA A 237 -12.36 -4.53 -10.59
CA ALA A 237 -11.97 -5.11 -9.31
C ALA A 237 -13.06 -4.89 -8.25
N LYS A 238 -13.91 -5.90 -8.05
CA LYS A 238 -14.93 -5.90 -7.00
C LYS A 238 -14.29 -6.14 -5.64
N ALA A 239 -14.85 -5.51 -4.61
CA ALA A 239 -14.46 -5.83 -3.25
C ALA A 239 -14.81 -7.29 -2.90
N ILE A 240 -13.91 -7.95 -2.18
CA ILE A 240 -14.04 -9.34 -1.73
C ILE A 240 -14.51 -9.31 -0.28
N LEU A 241 -15.52 -10.10 0.07
CA LEU A 241 -15.92 -10.27 1.47
C LEU A 241 -15.02 -11.34 2.11
N GLY A 242 -14.24 -10.94 3.11
CA GLY A 242 -13.42 -11.82 3.93
C GLY A 242 -14.24 -12.66 4.89
N THR A 243 -13.69 -13.81 5.30
CA THR A 243 -14.33 -14.71 6.28
C THR A 243 -14.47 -14.07 7.67
N ASP A 244 -13.63 -13.09 7.97
CA ASP A 244 -13.65 -12.27 9.17
C ASP A 244 -14.64 -11.08 9.08
N GLY A 245 -15.38 -10.97 7.99
CA GLY A 245 -16.35 -9.90 7.74
C GLY A 245 -15.73 -8.60 7.20
N ALA A 246 -14.42 -8.58 6.90
CA ALA A 246 -13.80 -7.44 6.23
C ALA A 246 -14.30 -7.31 4.79
N THR A 247 -14.53 -6.08 4.34
CA THR A 247 -14.55 -5.74 2.91
C THR A 247 -13.10 -5.54 2.46
N ILE A 248 -12.64 -6.40 1.56
CA ILE A 248 -11.26 -6.45 1.08
C ILE A 248 -11.17 -5.88 -0.32
N ARG A 249 -10.17 -5.03 -0.57
CA ARG A 249 -9.76 -4.63 -1.92
C ARG A 249 -8.31 -5.04 -2.14
N GLY A 250 -8.05 -5.72 -3.25
CA GLY A 250 -6.70 -6.12 -3.63
C GLY A 250 -6.10 -5.13 -4.63
N PHE A 251 -4.84 -4.78 -4.39
CA PHE A 251 -3.97 -4.02 -5.27
C PHE A 251 -2.75 -4.92 -5.59
N TRP A 252 -2.36 -4.98 -6.85
CA TRP A 252 -1.25 -5.79 -7.34
C TRP A 252 -0.12 -4.88 -7.84
N SER A 253 1.07 -5.46 -8.08
CA SER A 253 2.28 -4.71 -8.47
C SER A 253 2.65 -3.64 -7.44
N VAL A 254 2.47 -3.95 -6.17
CA VAL A 254 2.85 -3.11 -5.04
C VAL A 254 4.22 -3.55 -4.55
N ASN A 255 5.21 -2.66 -4.66
CA ASN A 255 6.63 -3.00 -4.48
C ASN A 255 7.11 -2.88 -3.03
N SER A 256 6.33 -2.24 -2.16
CA SER A 256 6.70 -2.08 -0.76
C SER A 256 5.51 -1.98 0.18
N VAL A 257 5.76 -2.28 1.46
CA VAL A 257 4.78 -2.10 2.53
C VAL A 257 4.38 -0.63 2.71
N GLY A 258 5.29 0.30 2.44
CA GLY A 258 5.02 1.74 2.47
C GLY A 258 4.09 2.19 1.35
N GLU A 259 4.32 1.68 0.14
CA GLU A 259 3.43 1.87 -1.00
C GLU A 259 2.03 1.32 -0.70
N CYS A 260 1.94 0.10 -0.14
CA CYS A 260 0.68 -0.48 0.31
C CYS A 260 -0.04 0.43 1.32
N ALA A 261 0.66 0.95 2.32
CA ALA A 261 0.10 1.87 3.29
C ALA A 261 -0.43 3.17 2.65
N ALA A 262 0.28 3.74 1.68
CA ALA A 262 -0.19 4.92 0.96
C ALA A 262 -1.41 4.62 0.07
N LEU A 263 -1.38 3.53 -0.69
CA LEU A 263 -2.47 3.11 -1.58
C LEU A 263 -3.77 2.88 -0.81
N ILE A 264 -3.74 2.09 0.26
CA ILE A 264 -4.97 1.82 1.02
C ILE A 264 -5.49 3.08 1.72
N SER A 265 -4.60 3.96 2.17
CA SER A 265 -4.98 5.22 2.80
C SER A 265 -5.59 6.21 1.80
N LEU A 266 -5.08 6.28 0.56
CA LEU A 266 -5.69 7.00 -0.56
C LEU A 266 -7.13 6.54 -0.83
N HIS A 267 -7.39 5.24 -0.66
CA HIS A 267 -8.73 4.66 -0.80
C HIS A 267 -9.57 4.69 0.49
N GLY A 268 -9.13 5.42 1.52
CA GLY A 268 -9.87 5.64 2.76
C GLY A 268 -9.88 4.44 3.72
N ALA A 269 -9.07 3.41 3.48
CA ALA A 269 -8.89 2.29 4.40
C ALA A 269 -7.81 2.62 5.45
N SER A 270 -7.74 1.81 6.50
CA SER A 270 -6.80 2.03 7.61
C SER A 270 -6.06 0.78 8.07
N LEU A 271 -6.43 -0.40 7.57
CA LEU A 271 -5.79 -1.68 7.88
C LEU A 271 -5.43 -2.36 6.57
N PHE A 272 -4.27 -3.03 6.52
CA PHE A 272 -3.81 -3.69 5.31
C PHE A 272 -3.01 -4.96 5.60
N THR A 273 -3.03 -5.92 4.68
CA THR A 273 -2.09 -7.04 4.62
C THR A 273 -1.25 -6.90 3.35
N TYR A 274 0.06 -6.89 3.48
CA TYR A 274 1.01 -6.82 2.36
C TYR A 274 1.77 -8.14 2.20
N SER A 275 1.95 -8.59 0.96
CA SER A 275 2.80 -9.73 0.59
C SER A 275 3.85 -9.27 -0.42
N PRO A 276 5.15 -9.19 -0.05
CA PRO A 276 6.26 -8.96 -0.97
C PRO A 276 6.32 -9.99 -2.11
N ARG A 277 6.11 -11.26 -1.82
CA ARG A 277 6.21 -12.39 -2.77
C ARG A 277 5.17 -12.31 -3.87
N ASP A 278 3.97 -11.87 -3.52
CA ASP A 278 2.87 -11.71 -4.47
C ASP A 278 2.76 -10.28 -5.00
N GLU A 279 3.63 -9.36 -4.54
CA GLU A 279 3.55 -7.90 -4.78
C GLU A 279 2.13 -7.37 -4.57
N MET A 280 1.47 -7.85 -3.51
CA MET A 280 0.03 -7.71 -3.31
C MET A 280 -0.26 -6.95 -2.02
N CYS A 281 -1.11 -5.95 -2.12
CA CYS A 281 -1.61 -5.18 -0.99
C CYS A 281 -3.12 -5.39 -0.87
N LEU A 282 -3.58 -5.84 0.30
CA LEU A 282 -4.99 -6.05 0.61
C LEU A 282 -5.44 -5.01 1.62
N SER A 283 -6.38 -4.13 1.27
CA SER A 283 -7.01 -3.26 2.26
C SER A 283 -8.07 -4.03 3.03
N HIS A 284 -8.16 -3.84 4.34
CA HIS A 284 -9.21 -4.42 5.18
C HIS A 284 -10.08 -3.30 5.76
N VAL A 285 -11.38 -3.35 5.45
CA VAL A 285 -12.38 -2.44 6.00
C VAL A 285 -13.44 -3.25 6.75
N TYR A 286 -13.41 -3.18 8.07
CA TYR A 286 -14.43 -3.75 8.94
C TYR A 286 -15.60 -2.79 9.14
N PRO A 287 -16.77 -3.29 9.59
CA PRO A 287 -17.91 -2.44 9.91
C PRO A 287 -17.56 -1.30 10.88
N THR A 288 -18.05 -0.10 10.56
CA THR A 288 -17.92 1.07 11.43
C THR A 288 -18.59 0.82 12.78
N SER A 289 -17.94 1.31 13.83
CA SER A 289 -18.39 1.11 15.22
C SER A 289 -18.53 2.42 15.98
N SER A 290 -19.35 2.41 17.03
CA SER A 290 -19.40 3.48 18.02
C SER A 290 -18.19 3.47 18.95
N THR A 291 -17.51 2.32 19.09
CA THR A 291 -16.26 2.17 19.85
C THR A 291 -15.04 2.32 18.95
N THR A 292 -13.97 2.91 19.49
CA THR A 292 -12.70 3.08 18.79
C THR A 292 -11.75 1.95 19.17
N THR A 293 -11.13 1.33 18.17
CA THR A 293 -10.01 0.40 18.34
C THR A 293 -8.72 1.21 18.32
N TYR A 294 -7.89 1.05 19.34
CA TYR A 294 -6.63 1.79 19.50
C TYR A 294 -5.47 0.86 19.18
N PHE A 295 -4.76 1.13 18.09
CA PHE A 295 -3.63 0.36 17.59
C PHE A 295 -2.30 0.89 18.14
N LEU A 296 -1.43 -0.01 18.58
CA LEU A 296 -0.12 0.27 19.14
C LEU A 296 0.86 0.69 18.04
N THR A 297 1.83 1.52 18.40
CA THR A 297 2.97 1.94 17.55
C THR A 297 4.25 1.43 18.19
N SER A 298 5.36 1.41 17.44
CA SER A 298 6.66 0.97 17.95
C SER A 298 7.13 1.80 19.16
N THR A 299 6.67 3.04 19.29
CA THR A 299 7.01 3.93 20.42
C THR A 299 6.15 3.70 21.67
N GLY A 300 5.22 2.73 21.68
CA GLY A 300 4.29 2.52 22.79
C GLY A 300 3.07 3.46 22.80
N SER A 301 2.91 4.29 21.75
CA SER A 301 1.75 5.18 21.58
C SER A 301 0.60 4.46 20.87
N PHE A 302 -0.61 5.03 20.91
CA PHE A 302 -1.80 4.43 20.30
C PHE A 302 -2.52 5.34 19.31
N THR A 303 -2.91 4.79 18.15
CA THR A 303 -3.74 5.45 17.12
C THR A 303 -5.15 4.88 17.14
N GLY A 304 -6.17 5.74 17.20
CA GLY A 304 -7.59 5.32 17.19
C GLY A 304 -8.17 5.17 15.78
N ILE A 305 -8.75 4.02 15.48
CA ILE A 305 -9.50 3.71 14.25
C ILE A 305 -10.95 3.33 14.62
N LYS A 306 -11.94 3.91 13.93
CA LYS A 306 -13.38 3.69 14.18
C LYS A 306 -13.93 2.45 13.47
N GLN A 307 -13.33 1.30 13.73
CA GLN A 307 -13.75 0.00 13.21
C GLN A 307 -13.72 -1.05 14.33
N THR A 308 -14.69 -1.97 14.34
CA THR A 308 -14.67 -3.10 15.28
C THR A 308 -13.89 -4.26 14.67
N LEU A 309 -12.81 -4.66 15.33
CA LEU A 309 -12.12 -5.89 14.98
C LEU A 309 -12.98 -7.10 15.37
N PRO A 310 -13.10 -8.12 14.50
CA PRO A 310 -13.82 -9.35 14.80
C PRO A 310 -13.15 -10.13 15.94
N SER A 311 -13.93 -10.97 16.63
CA SER A 311 -13.45 -11.78 17.76
C SER A 311 -12.36 -12.77 17.39
N THR A 312 -12.16 -13.07 16.10
CA THR A 312 -11.08 -13.93 15.63
C THR A 312 -9.69 -13.36 15.96
N TYR A 313 -9.55 -12.03 16.03
CA TYR A 313 -8.30 -11.34 16.40
C TYR A 313 -8.17 -11.08 17.90
N GLN A 314 -9.15 -11.49 18.71
CA GLN A 314 -9.16 -11.22 20.15
C GLN A 314 -8.19 -12.14 20.88
N ILE A 315 -7.29 -11.55 21.67
CA ILE A 315 -6.33 -12.28 22.52
C ILE A 315 -6.94 -12.53 23.90
N SER A 316 -7.48 -11.49 24.53
CA SER A 316 -7.97 -11.57 25.91
C SER A 316 -8.93 -10.45 26.25
N THR A 317 -9.66 -10.62 27.35
CA THR A 317 -10.53 -9.60 27.92
C THR A 317 -10.28 -9.48 29.41
N SER A 318 -10.18 -8.24 29.90
CA SER A 318 -9.98 -7.91 31.29
C SER A 318 -10.84 -6.71 31.70
N THR A 319 -10.89 -6.41 33.00
CA THR A 319 -11.53 -5.18 33.49
C THR A 319 -10.50 -4.07 33.63
N ALA A 320 -10.75 -2.92 33.01
CA ALA A 320 -9.94 -1.71 33.14
C ALA A 320 -10.82 -0.50 33.44
N ASN A 321 -10.45 0.29 34.45
CA ASN A 321 -11.21 1.46 34.87
C ASN A 321 -10.89 2.74 34.07
N SER A 322 -9.91 2.68 33.16
CA SER A 322 -9.49 3.82 32.34
C SER A 322 -8.81 3.34 31.05
N LYS A 323 -8.69 4.24 30.06
CA LYS A 323 -7.92 3.98 28.84
C LYS A 323 -6.46 3.64 29.16
N SER A 324 -5.84 4.41 30.06
CA SER A 324 -4.46 4.19 30.48
C SER A 324 -4.25 2.80 31.10
N ALA A 325 -5.19 2.32 31.92
CA ALA A 325 -5.09 0.96 32.48
C ALA A 325 -5.16 -0.13 31.39
N CYS A 326 -6.02 0.04 30.38
CA CYS A 326 -6.12 -0.89 29.26
C CYS A 326 -4.88 -0.81 28.35
N GLN A 327 -4.33 0.38 28.13
CA GLN A 327 -3.06 0.60 27.42
C GLN A 327 -1.91 -0.13 28.10
N THR A 328 -1.75 0.01 29.43
CA THR A 328 -0.72 -0.72 30.19
C THR A 328 -0.90 -2.23 30.07
N THR A 329 -2.14 -2.72 30.07
CA THR A 329 -2.43 -4.15 29.88
C THR A 329 -1.97 -4.61 28.49
N CYS A 330 -2.22 -3.80 27.46
CA CYS A 330 -1.78 -4.08 26.10
C CYS A 330 -0.25 -4.06 25.98
N THR A 331 0.42 -2.99 26.42
CA THR A 331 1.88 -2.85 26.29
C THR A 331 2.67 -3.85 27.13
N SER A 332 2.05 -4.44 28.16
CA SER A 332 2.65 -5.53 28.94
C SER A 332 2.46 -6.92 28.29
N ASN A 333 1.64 -7.02 27.25
CA ASN A 333 1.39 -8.26 26.51
C ASN A 333 2.14 -8.20 25.18
N SER A 334 3.13 -9.09 25.02
CA SER A 334 4.02 -9.12 23.85
C SER A 334 3.32 -9.40 22.51
N TYR A 335 2.06 -9.82 22.51
CA TYR A 335 1.26 -10.06 21.29
C TYR A 335 0.26 -8.94 21.00
N CYS A 336 0.00 -8.03 21.95
CA CYS A 336 -1.03 -7.02 21.78
C CYS A 336 -0.59 -5.94 20.77
N THR A 337 -1.35 -5.80 19.68
CA THR A 337 -1.18 -4.70 18.72
C THR A 337 -2.32 -3.71 18.77
N ALA A 338 -3.45 -4.05 19.41
CA ALA A 338 -4.57 -3.14 19.58
C ALA A 338 -5.43 -3.44 20.80
N TYR A 339 -6.19 -2.45 21.26
CA TYR A 339 -7.21 -2.65 22.28
C TYR A 339 -8.51 -1.90 22.00
N VAL A 340 -9.61 -2.39 22.57
CA VAL A 340 -10.89 -1.69 22.67
C VAL A 340 -11.25 -1.56 24.14
N LEU A 341 -11.65 -0.36 24.57
CA LEU A 341 -12.25 -0.13 25.89
C LEU A 341 -13.72 0.22 25.72
N ASN A 342 -14.61 -0.69 26.12
CA ASN A 342 -16.05 -0.46 26.13
C ASN A 342 -16.57 -0.47 27.57
N GLY A 343 -16.91 0.72 28.09
CA GLY A 343 -17.16 0.90 29.52
C GLY A 343 -15.91 0.54 30.34
N LYS A 344 -15.99 -0.55 31.11
CA LYS A 344 -14.86 -1.11 31.87
C LYS A 344 -14.25 -2.37 31.27
N GLN A 345 -14.75 -2.84 30.14
CA GLN A 345 -14.25 -4.03 29.47
C GLN A 345 -13.11 -3.64 28.53
N CYS A 346 -11.91 -4.13 28.85
CA CYS A 346 -10.70 -3.98 28.05
C CYS A 346 -10.49 -5.26 27.25
N THR A 347 -10.57 -5.17 25.93
CA THR A 347 -10.33 -6.30 25.03
C THR A 347 -9.06 -6.04 24.23
N LEU A 348 -8.13 -6.99 24.24
CA LEU A 348 -6.86 -6.92 23.52
C LEU A 348 -6.93 -7.72 22.22
N TYR A 349 -6.27 -7.23 21.18
CA TYR A 349 -6.27 -7.81 19.84
C TYR A 349 -4.85 -7.93 19.26
N ALA A 350 -4.67 -8.91 18.39
CA ALA A 350 -3.49 -9.12 17.55
C ALA A 350 -3.93 -9.49 16.13
N PRO A 351 -3.19 -9.10 15.08
CA PRO A 351 -3.35 -9.75 13.78
C PRO A 351 -3.11 -11.25 13.91
N ALA A 352 -3.69 -12.02 12.99
CA ALA A 352 -3.41 -13.44 12.92
C ALA A 352 -1.97 -13.65 12.44
N GLN A 353 -1.39 -14.80 12.76
CA GLN A 353 -0.09 -15.17 12.20
C GLN A 353 -0.21 -15.35 10.68
N GLY A 354 0.76 -14.81 9.94
CA GLY A 354 0.98 -15.16 8.53
C GLY A 354 1.31 -16.65 8.45
N LYS A 355 0.77 -17.37 7.46
CA LYS A 355 1.10 -18.80 7.32
C LYS A 355 2.58 -18.98 6.96
N THR A 356 3.24 -19.85 7.72
CA THR A 356 4.43 -20.62 7.35
C THR A 356 3.98 -22.00 6.85
N GLY A 357 4.18 -22.27 5.56
CA GLY A 357 4.40 -23.64 5.07
C GLY A 357 5.90 -23.93 5.06
N ASP A 358 6.34 -24.95 4.32
CA ASP A 358 7.77 -25.29 4.15
C ASP A 358 8.62 -24.18 3.48
N ASP A 359 8.00 -23.10 2.98
CA ASP A 359 8.66 -21.92 2.41
C ASP A 359 8.17 -20.63 3.12
N ALA A 360 9.11 -19.73 3.39
CA ALA A 360 9.13 -18.69 4.43
C ALA A 360 8.00 -17.63 4.49
N ASP A 361 7.96 -16.98 5.66
CA ASP A 361 7.16 -15.83 6.09
C ASP A 361 7.14 -14.68 5.07
N ASP A 362 5.95 -14.28 4.62
CA ASP A 362 5.90 -13.09 3.77
C ASP A 362 4.63 -12.23 3.89
N SER A 363 3.87 -12.35 4.98
CA SER A 363 2.75 -11.44 5.21
C SER A 363 3.10 -10.38 6.25
N VAL A 364 2.72 -9.15 5.96
CA VAL A 364 2.87 -8.01 6.87
C VAL A 364 1.50 -7.39 7.13
N ALA A 365 1.03 -7.49 8.37
CA ALA A 365 -0.16 -6.79 8.82
C ALA A 365 0.22 -5.34 9.13
N GLY A 366 -0.56 -4.37 8.68
CA GLY A 366 -0.30 -2.98 8.98
C GLY A 366 -1.55 -2.16 9.24
N TRP A 367 -1.34 -1.01 9.86
CA TRP A 367 -2.36 -0.03 10.19
C TRP A 367 -1.86 1.39 10.04
N ILE A 368 -2.75 2.28 9.60
CA ILE A 368 -2.44 3.68 9.31
C ILE A 368 -2.50 4.50 10.61
N ASN A 369 -1.41 5.23 10.90
CA ASN A 369 -1.27 6.09 12.07
C ASN A 369 -1.81 7.50 11.82
N THR A 370 -1.70 7.98 10.58
CA THR A 370 -2.20 9.28 10.15
C THR A 370 -2.95 9.12 8.85
N ALA A 371 -4.21 9.53 8.82
CA ALA A 371 -5.01 9.51 7.60
C ALA A 371 -4.29 10.24 6.46
N PHE A 372 -4.43 9.71 5.24
CA PHE A 372 -3.96 10.36 4.04
C PHE A 372 -4.44 11.80 3.95
N SER A 373 -3.55 12.70 3.54
CA SER A 373 -3.89 14.10 3.32
C SER A 373 -3.88 14.41 1.83
N THR A 374 -5.00 14.90 1.31
CA THR A 374 -5.06 15.49 -0.04
C THR A 374 -4.40 16.87 -0.11
N LYS A 375 -3.92 17.42 1.01
CA LYS A 375 -3.24 18.70 1.05
C LYS A 375 -1.78 18.52 0.63
N ILE A 376 -1.50 18.92 -0.59
CA ILE A 376 -0.16 18.98 -1.18
C ILE A 376 0.68 20.03 -0.44
N ASN A 377 1.94 19.70 -0.11
CA ASN A 377 2.93 20.63 0.42
C ASN A 377 3.22 21.72 -0.63
N SER A 378 2.69 22.91 -0.41
CA SER A 378 2.80 24.05 -1.33
C SER A 378 4.11 24.85 -1.20
N LYS A 379 5.04 24.45 -0.32
CA LYS A 379 6.22 25.25 0.06
C LYS A 379 7.46 25.01 -0.82
N LEU A 380 7.27 24.72 -2.10
CA LEU A 380 8.38 24.71 -3.05
C LEU A 380 8.64 26.13 -3.57
N PRO A 381 9.91 26.53 -3.76
CA PRO A 381 10.24 27.87 -4.24
C PRO A 381 9.77 28.06 -5.69
N THR A 382 9.50 29.31 -6.06
CA THR A 382 9.31 29.66 -7.49
C THR A 382 10.66 29.60 -8.20
N TYR A 383 10.70 29.02 -9.40
CA TYR A 383 11.91 29.02 -10.24
C TYR A 383 12.38 30.45 -10.55
N GLY A 384 13.66 30.73 -10.28
CA GLY A 384 14.33 31.99 -10.60
C GLY A 384 14.75 32.07 -12.07
N ASN A 385 14.73 33.26 -12.67
CA ASN A 385 14.94 33.45 -14.10
C ASN A 385 16.42 33.61 -14.52
N ASN A 386 17.37 32.97 -13.82
CA ASN A 386 18.80 33.09 -14.12
C ASN A 386 19.45 31.72 -14.39
N PRO A 387 19.03 30.98 -15.43
CA PRO A 387 19.64 29.71 -15.79
C PRO A 387 21.09 29.88 -16.28
N SER A 388 21.93 28.88 -16.06
CA SER A 388 23.20 28.73 -16.80
C SER A 388 23.04 27.92 -18.09
N THR A 389 21.94 27.16 -18.20
CA THR A 389 21.63 26.28 -19.32
C THR A 389 20.17 26.43 -19.73
N VAL A 390 19.88 26.46 -21.04
CA VAL A 390 18.54 26.35 -21.58
C VAL A 390 18.48 25.18 -22.55
N ARG A 391 17.48 24.33 -22.40
CA ARG A 391 17.19 23.20 -23.30
C ARG A 391 15.85 23.42 -23.98
N PHE A 392 15.87 23.53 -25.30
CA PHE A 392 14.69 23.64 -26.14
C PHE A 392 14.26 22.25 -26.61
N TYR A 393 12.96 21.95 -26.59
CA TYR A 393 12.38 20.78 -27.22
C TYR A 393 11.28 21.27 -28.14
N THR A 394 11.55 21.24 -29.43
CA THR A 394 10.63 21.73 -30.46
C THR A 394 10.04 20.54 -31.20
N THR A 395 8.74 20.34 -31.02
CA THR A 395 8.01 19.17 -31.54
C THR A 395 6.75 19.58 -32.29
N ALA A 396 6.26 18.69 -33.15
CA ALA A 396 5.03 18.88 -33.90
C ALA A 396 3.83 18.96 -32.96
N HIS A 397 3.68 17.95 -32.10
CA HIS A 397 2.54 17.77 -31.21
C HIS A 397 2.95 17.89 -29.73
N GLN A 398 1.96 18.08 -28.85
CA GLN A 398 2.21 18.38 -27.45
C GLN A 398 2.64 17.19 -26.60
N ASP A 399 2.60 15.97 -27.12
CA ASP A 399 3.00 14.75 -26.42
C ASP A 399 4.27 14.13 -26.98
N ASP A 400 4.76 14.59 -28.13
CA ASP A 400 5.93 14.01 -28.81
C ASP A 400 7.19 14.07 -27.93
N HIS A 401 7.42 15.18 -27.21
CA HIS A 401 8.55 15.23 -26.28
C HIS A 401 8.39 14.15 -25.21
N GLU A 402 7.18 13.99 -24.65
CA GLU A 402 6.89 12.96 -23.65
C GLU A 402 7.14 11.55 -24.18
N LEU A 403 6.82 11.29 -25.45
CA LEU A 403 7.07 9.99 -26.08
C LEU A 403 8.55 9.74 -26.36
N PHE A 404 9.25 10.70 -26.98
CA PHE A 404 10.51 10.45 -27.68
C PHE A 404 11.74 11.09 -27.02
N MET A 405 11.56 11.98 -26.04
CA MET A 405 12.65 12.82 -25.50
C MET A 405 12.75 12.83 -23.95
N SER A 406 12.00 11.97 -23.26
CA SER A 406 11.82 12.01 -21.81
C SER A 406 13.08 11.89 -20.96
N ASN A 407 14.08 11.11 -21.38
CA ASN A 407 15.34 11.02 -20.64
C ASN A 407 16.03 12.39 -20.52
N SER A 408 16.08 13.13 -21.63
CA SER A 408 16.86 14.37 -21.72
C SER A 408 16.22 15.53 -20.96
N TYR A 409 14.90 15.69 -21.07
CA TYR A 409 14.25 16.76 -20.31
C TYR A 409 14.02 16.37 -18.84
N HIS A 410 13.97 15.09 -18.48
CA HIS A 410 13.96 14.68 -17.07
C HIS A 410 15.19 15.24 -16.35
N GLU A 411 16.40 14.98 -16.89
CA GLU A 411 17.64 15.55 -16.36
C GLU A 411 17.53 17.06 -16.20
N ALA A 412 16.99 17.74 -17.22
CA ALA A 412 16.83 19.19 -17.25
C ALA A 412 15.82 19.73 -16.22
N ILE A 413 14.72 19.03 -15.97
CA ILE A 413 13.72 19.37 -14.94
C ILE A 413 14.33 19.19 -13.54
N THR A 414 15.18 18.18 -13.37
CA THR A 414 15.86 17.89 -12.09
C THR A 414 17.13 18.70 -11.83
N ASP A 415 17.53 19.59 -12.75
CA ASP A 415 18.63 20.53 -12.53
C ASP A 415 18.10 21.94 -12.22
N SER A 416 18.48 22.45 -11.05
CA SER A 416 18.08 23.77 -10.59
C SER A 416 18.60 24.94 -11.43
N ASN A 417 19.62 24.73 -12.26
CA ASN A 417 20.22 25.77 -13.12
C ASN A 417 19.78 25.68 -14.58
N THR A 418 18.94 24.71 -14.92
CA THR A 418 18.49 24.47 -16.29
C THR A 418 17.06 24.98 -16.47
N LYS A 419 16.86 25.75 -17.53
CA LYS A 419 15.54 26.13 -18.04
C LYS A 419 15.12 25.17 -19.15
N VAL A 420 13.90 24.66 -19.09
CA VAL A 420 13.33 23.79 -20.12
C VAL A 420 12.28 24.57 -20.89
N VAL A 421 12.36 24.54 -22.23
CA VAL A 421 11.42 25.23 -23.11
C VAL A 421 10.83 24.23 -24.10
N PHE A 422 9.54 23.98 -24.00
CA PHE A 422 8.80 23.16 -24.95
C PHE A 422 8.08 24.06 -25.95
N ILE A 423 8.27 23.81 -27.25
CA ILE A 423 7.64 24.58 -28.33
C ILE A 423 6.88 23.61 -29.22
N TYR A 424 5.58 23.88 -29.41
CA TYR A 424 4.71 23.06 -30.23
C TYR A 424 4.40 23.79 -31.53
N THR A 425 4.85 23.25 -32.66
CA THR A 425 4.64 23.89 -33.97
C THR A 425 3.19 23.79 -34.43
N SER A 426 2.49 22.73 -34.05
CA SER A 426 1.06 22.56 -34.32
C SER A 426 0.17 22.74 -33.09
N ALA A 427 -1.13 22.75 -33.34
CA ALA A 427 -2.20 22.81 -32.35
C ALA A 427 -2.49 21.46 -31.71
N GLY A 428 -1.93 20.34 -32.19
CA GLY A 428 -2.26 19.03 -31.62
C GLY A 428 -3.68 18.57 -31.91
N ASP A 429 -4.36 19.22 -32.87
CA ASP A 429 -5.80 19.19 -32.96
C ASP A 429 -6.33 18.00 -33.79
N ALA A 430 -5.47 17.23 -34.45
CA ALA A 430 -5.84 16.05 -35.25
C ALA A 430 -7.03 16.30 -36.21
N GLY A 431 -7.15 17.53 -36.70
CA GLY A 431 -8.28 17.96 -37.52
C GLY A 431 -9.65 18.06 -36.81
N ILE A 432 -9.71 17.88 -35.50
CA ILE A 432 -10.96 17.86 -34.72
C ILE A 432 -11.47 19.26 -34.39
N GLY A 433 -10.61 20.16 -33.88
CA GLY A 433 -11.01 21.52 -33.51
C GLY A 433 -10.47 22.02 -32.16
N GLN A 434 -11.07 23.12 -31.68
CA GLN A 434 -10.62 23.88 -30.52
C GLN A 434 -10.76 23.10 -29.20
N SER A 435 -11.85 22.35 -29.04
CA SER A 435 -12.10 21.59 -27.81
C SER A 435 -11.01 20.54 -27.59
N TRP A 436 -10.65 19.83 -28.66
CA TRP A 436 -9.59 18.83 -28.64
C TRP A 436 -8.21 19.46 -28.42
N ARG A 437 -7.87 20.53 -29.16
CA ARG A 437 -6.59 21.24 -28.98
C ARG A 437 -6.41 21.72 -27.53
N LEU A 438 -7.47 22.25 -26.91
CA LEU A 438 -7.43 22.76 -25.54
C LEU A 438 -7.27 21.61 -24.53
N ALA A 439 -7.92 20.47 -24.76
CA ALA A 439 -7.72 19.29 -23.93
C ALA A 439 -6.27 18.79 -24.00
N ARG A 440 -5.68 18.76 -25.20
CA ARG A 440 -4.27 18.38 -25.44
C ARG A 440 -3.29 19.32 -24.77
N GLN A 441 -3.53 20.64 -24.86
CA GLN A 441 -2.78 21.65 -24.13
C GLN A 441 -2.86 21.46 -22.60
N GLN A 442 -4.03 21.10 -22.07
CA GLN A 442 -4.15 20.77 -20.64
C GLN A 442 -3.42 19.47 -20.28
N GLY A 443 -3.47 18.48 -21.15
CA GLY A 443 -2.78 17.20 -21.04
C GLY A 443 -1.27 17.34 -20.87
N THR A 444 -0.60 18.00 -21.82
CA THR A 444 0.86 18.18 -21.76
C THR A 444 1.33 18.95 -20.53
N VAL A 445 0.56 19.98 -20.13
CA VAL A 445 0.86 20.76 -18.92
C VAL A 445 0.63 19.92 -17.66
N ALA A 446 -0.30 18.96 -17.67
CA ALA A 446 -0.50 18.00 -16.58
C ALA A 446 0.67 17.00 -16.47
N ALA A 447 1.19 16.49 -17.59
CA ALA A 447 2.41 15.66 -17.61
C ALA A 447 3.58 16.42 -16.97
N THR A 448 3.81 17.66 -17.42
CA THR A 448 4.88 18.51 -16.88
C THR A 448 4.67 18.82 -15.40
N THR A 449 3.41 19.01 -14.96
CA THR A 449 3.11 19.17 -13.53
C THR A 449 3.58 17.94 -12.75
N ALA A 450 3.29 16.72 -13.23
CA ALA A 450 3.74 15.48 -12.59
C ALA A 450 5.28 15.37 -12.51
N TRP A 451 6.00 15.73 -13.58
CA TRP A 451 7.47 15.75 -13.57
C TRP A 451 8.06 16.76 -12.57
N VAL A 452 7.58 18.00 -12.60
CA VAL A 452 8.04 19.08 -11.69
C VAL A 452 7.72 18.74 -10.25
N ASP A 453 6.55 18.14 -10.02
CA ASP A 453 6.14 17.67 -8.72
C ASP A 453 7.08 16.63 -8.19
N HIS A 454 7.33 15.58 -8.97
CA HIS A 454 8.22 14.49 -8.60
C HIS A 454 9.65 14.98 -8.34
N ALA A 455 10.16 15.90 -9.16
CA ALA A 455 11.49 16.51 -8.97
C ALA A 455 11.58 17.28 -7.64
N GLY A 456 10.48 17.87 -7.17
CA GLY A 456 10.40 18.50 -5.85
C GLY A 456 11.26 19.75 -5.68
N LEU A 457 11.80 20.34 -6.77
CA LEU A 457 12.67 21.51 -6.72
C LEU A 457 11.90 22.83 -6.74
N PHE A 458 10.77 22.88 -7.45
CA PHE A 458 10.06 24.12 -7.74
C PHE A 458 8.56 23.99 -7.55
N SER A 459 7.89 25.13 -7.32
CA SER A 459 6.44 25.21 -7.35
C SER A 459 5.92 24.86 -8.75
N SER A 460 5.06 23.85 -8.85
CA SER A 460 4.31 23.52 -10.07
C SER A 460 3.03 24.34 -10.24
N LYS A 461 2.92 25.48 -9.54
CA LYS A 461 1.84 26.42 -9.82
C LYS A 461 1.95 26.91 -11.26
N LYS A 462 0.91 26.63 -12.06
CA LYS A 462 0.79 27.06 -13.45
C LYS A 462 0.71 28.59 -13.51
N ILE A 463 1.58 29.22 -14.29
CA ILE A 463 1.56 30.65 -14.57
C ILE A 463 1.42 30.81 -16.08
N THR A 464 0.32 31.42 -16.51
CA THR A 464 0.08 31.70 -17.93
C THR A 464 0.36 33.17 -18.21
N ASP A 465 1.11 33.42 -19.27
CA ASP A 465 1.36 34.75 -19.82
C ASP A 465 1.34 34.72 -21.36
N THR A 466 1.42 35.90 -21.97
CA THR A 466 1.49 36.06 -23.42
C THR A 466 2.80 36.76 -23.75
N VAL A 467 3.53 36.21 -24.70
CA VAL A 467 4.79 36.78 -25.20
C VAL A 467 4.63 37.22 -26.63
N THR A 468 5.15 38.40 -26.97
CA THR A 468 5.14 38.91 -28.34
C THR A 468 6.48 38.58 -29.00
N VAL A 469 6.44 37.80 -30.08
CA VAL A 469 7.62 37.37 -30.84
C VAL A 469 7.35 37.57 -32.32
N ALA A 470 8.26 38.25 -33.03
CA ALA A 470 8.14 38.58 -34.45
C ALA A 470 6.75 39.13 -34.88
N GLY A 471 6.09 39.89 -34.00
CA GLY A 471 4.77 40.48 -34.26
C GLY A 471 3.57 39.61 -33.92
N HIS A 472 3.78 38.36 -33.48
CA HIS A 472 2.75 37.43 -33.05
C HIS A 472 2.69 37.31 -31.53
N HIS A 473 1.48 37.14 -30.99
CA HIS A 473 1.23 36.89 -29.57
C HIS A 473 1.10 35.39 -29.33
N ILE A 474 1.94 34.88 -28.44
CA ILE A 474 2.06 33.44 -28.19
C ILE A 474 1.70 33.17 -26.75
N THR A 475 0.78 32.22 -26.53
CA THR A 475 0.45 31.76 -25.19
C THR A 475 1.62 30.97 -24.61
N ARG A 476 2.12 31.40 -23.45
CA ARG A 476 3.15 30.71 -22.70
C ARG A 476 2.63 30.24 -21.35
N ILE A 477 2.94 29.00 -20.98
CA ILE A 477 2.60 28.44 -19.68
C ILE A 477 3.87 27.98 -18.98
N LYS A 478 4.15 28.52 -17.79
CA LYS A 478 5.25 28.12 -16.92
C LYS A 478 4.76 27.16 -15.83
N VAL A 479 5.51 26.07 -15.63
CA VAL A 479 5.37 25.12 -14.52
C VAL A 479 6.78 24.80 -13.99
N GLY A 480 7.12 25.20 -12.77
CA GLY A 480 8.48 25.05 -12.26
C GLY A 480 9.51 25.80 -13.14
N ASN A 481 10.53 25.08 -13.61
CA ASN A 481 11.53 25.54 -14.57
C ASN A 481 11.19 25.24 -16.05
N VAL A 482 9.98 24.73 -16.33
CA VAL A 482 9.51 24.37 -17.67
C VAL A 482 8.58 25.45 -18.22
N PHE A 483 8.76 25.80 -19.50
CA PHE A 483 8.01 26.82 -20.22
C PHE A 483 7.45 26.24 -21.51
N HIS A 484 6.13 26.20 -21.64
CA HIS A 484 5.42 25.72 -22.82
C HIS A 484 5.05 26.89 -23.73
N TYR A 485 5.35 26.80 -25.02
CA TYR A 485 4.96 27.73 -26.07
C TYR A 485 3.99 27.05 -27.03
N PHE A 486 2.79 27.60 -27.17
CA PHE A 486 1.74 27.07 -28.05
C PHE A 486 1.59 27.96 -29.28
N LEU A 487 2.08 27.52 -30.45
CA LEU A 487 1.93 28.27 -31.71
C LEU A 487 0.55 28.08 -32.36
N CYS A 488 -0.18 27.04 -31.93
CA CYS A 488 -1.60 26.83 -32.24
C CYS A 488 -1.94 26.76 -33.74
N ILE A 489 -1.01 26.31 -34.61
CA ILE A 489 -1.32 26.11 -36.03
C ILE A 489 -2.04 24.78 -36.22
N ARG A 490 -3.20 24.79 -36.87
CA ARG A 490 -3.98 23.58 -37.15
C ARG A 490 -3.11 22.52 -37.84
N GLU A 491 -3.29 21.25 -37.53
CA GLU A 491 -2.49 20.16 -38.14
C GLU A 491 -2.81 19.98 -39.62
N GLU A 492 -4.10 19.95 -39.95
CA GLU A 492 -4.62 19.63 -41.28
C GLU A 492 -5.82 20.50 -41.66
N PRO A 493 -6.06 20.79 -42.96
CA PRO A 493 -7.16 21.66 -43.35
C PRO A 493 -8.52 21.16 -42.87
N GLY A 494 -9.30 22.04 -42.23
CA GLY A 494 -10.63 21.69 -41.76
C GLY A 494 -11.35 22.81 -41.02
N ASN A 495 -12.55 22.50 -40.54
CA ASN A 495 -13.37 23.43 -39.77
C ASN A 495 -13.25 23.13 -38.28
N ASP A 496 -13.22 24.17 -37.46
CA ASP A 496 -13.45 24.02 -36.02
C ASP A 496 -14.95 23.87 -35.69
N GLU A 497 -15.27 23.73 -34.41
CA GLU A 497 -16.64 23.56 -33.90
C GLU A 497 -17.54 24.78 -34.18
N SER A 498 -16.94 25.95 -34.46
CA SER A 498 -17.66 27.16 -34.86
C SER A 498 -17.84 27.27 -36.39
N GLY A 499 -17.35 26.30 -37.15
CA GLY A 499 -17.40 26.29 -38.61
C GLY A 499 -16.34 27.17 -39.27
N VAL A 500 -15.32 27.60 -38.54
CA VAL A 500 -14.22 28.41 -39.10
C VAL A 500 -13.24 27.48 -39.81
N TYR A 501 -13.12 27.64 -41.12
CA TYR A 501 -12.17 26.89 -41.92
C TYR A 501 -10.76 27.47 -41.81
N GLN A 502 -9.77 26.61 -41.52
CA GLN A 502 -8.35 26.96 -41.52
C GLN A 502 -7.53 25.89 -42.24
N LEU A 503 -6.43 26.32 -42.85
CA LEU A 503 -5.43 25.43 -43.45
C LEU A 503 -4.50 24.85 -42.37
N GLY A 504 -3.81 23.75 -42.70
CA GLY A 504 -2.91 23.06 -41.77
C GLY A 504 -1.46 23.55 -41.82
N LEU A 505 -0.63 23.10 -40.89
CA LEU A 505 0.77 23.49 -40.77
C LEU A 505 1.58 23.15 -42.03
N LEU A 506 1.34 22.00 -42.67
CA LEU A 506 2.03 21.64 -43.92
C LEU A 506 1.69 22.58 -45.09
N ASN A 507 0.51 23.21 -45.08
CA ASN A 507 0.16 24.21 -46.08
C ASN A 507 1.04 25.46 -45.97
N LEU A 508 1.39 25.85 -44.74
CA LEU A 508 2.33 26.94 -44.47
C LEU A 508 3.75 26.55 -44.85
N LEU A 509 4.21 25.40 -44.38
CA LEU A 509 5.61 25.00 -44.47
C LEU A 509 6.04 24.55 -45.87
N TYR A 510 5.15 23.93 -46.66
CA TYR A 510 5.54 23.38 -47.97
C TYR A 510 4.74 23.91 -49.16
N ASN A 511 3.51 24.41 -48.94
CA ASN A 511 2.66 24.88 -50.04
C ASN A 511 2.67 26.42 -50.18
N GLY A 512 3.38 27.13 -49.30
CA GLY A 512 3.50 28.60 -49.33
C GLY A 512 2.16 29.31 -49.12
N GLN A 513 1.24 28.69 -48.39
CA GLN A 513 -0.09 29.25 -48.12
C GLN A 513 -0.14 29.93 -46.76
N ALA A 514 -0.82 31.07 -46.69
CA ALA A 514 -0.99 31.78 -45.44
C ALA A 514 -1.88 30.99 -44.46
N VAL A 515 -1.45 30.87 -43.21
CA VAL A 515 -2.17 30.12 -42.17
C VAL A 515 -2.23 30.94 -40.88
N PRO A 516 -3.43 31.18 -40.32
CA PRO A 516 -3.56 31.78 -39.00
C PRO A 516 -3.50 30.73 -37.89
N PRO A 517 -3.09 31.12 -36.67
CA PRO A 517 -3.23 30.25 -35.50
C PRO A 517 -4.70 30.13 -35.09
N MET A 518 -5.05 28.99 -34.50
CA MET A 518 -6.41 28.66 -34.08
C MET A 518 -6.91 29.59 -32.96
N ASP A 519 -6.05 30.05 -32.06
CA ASP A 519 -6.41 30.91 -30.93
C ASP A 519 -6.45 32.40 -31.27
N LEU A 520 -5.69 32.84 -32.28
CA LEU A 520 -5.65 34.22 -32.75
C LEU A 520 -5.80 34.30 -34.28
N PRO A 521 -7.01 34.06 -34.83
CA PRO A 521 -7.22 33.94 -36.28
C PRO A 521 -6.83 35.17 -37.12
N ASN A 522 -6.59 36.33 -36.48
CA ASN A 522 -6.21 37.57 -37.14
C ASN A 522 -4.69 37.74 -37.27
N GLU A 523 -3.87 36.90 -36.62
CA GLU A 523 -2.41 36.98 -36.63
C GLU A 523 -1.83 35.98 -37.63
N ILE A 524 -2.07 36.26 -38.90
CA ILE A 524 -1.77 35.36 -40.02
C ILE A 524 -0.25 35.24 -40.22
N TYR A 525 0.24 34.01 -40.31
CA TYR A 525 1.55 33.72 -40.89
C TYR A 525 1.40 33.66 -42.40
N TYR A 526 1.96 34.61 -43.14
CA TYR A 526 1.80 34.68 -44.59
C TYR A 526 2.77 33.76 -45.32
N THR A 527 3.95 33.55 -44.74
CA THR A 527 5.01 32.75 -45.34
C THR A 527 5.61 31.78 -44.33
N ARG A 528 6.33 30.78 -44.85
CA ARG A 528 7.17 29.90 -44.03
C ARG A 528 8.22 30.68 -43.24
N ASP A 529 8.78 31.73 -43.83
CA ASP A 529 9.81 32.58 -43.20
C ASP A 529 9.23 33.32 -41.99
N ASP A 530 7.97 33.81 -42.06
CA ASP A 530 7.29 34.45 -40.92
C ASP A 530 7.22 33.49 -39.72
N PHE A 531 6.93 32.22 -39.98
CA PHE A 531 6.85 31.19 -38.96
C PHE A 531 8.24 30.80 -38.41
N ALA A 532 9.24 30.70 -39.29
CA ALA A 532 10.63 30.50 -38.91
C ALA A 532 11.17 31.66 -38.04
N ASP A 533 10.79 32.90 -38.33
CA ASP A 533 11.14 34.09 -37.55
C ASP A 533 10.52 34.08 -36.16
N VAL A 534 9.30 33.57 -36.00
CA VAL A 534 8.70 33.34 -34.69
C VAL A 534 9.50 32.30 -33.90
N LEU A 535 9.83 31.15 -34.49
CA LEU A 535 10.62 30.12 -33.82
C LEU A 535 12.01 30.65 -33.41
N ARG A 536 12.72 31.29 -34.34
CA ARG A 536 14.01 31.97 -34.11
C ARG A 536 13.91 33.00 -32.98
N GLY A 537 12.83 33.79 -32.97
CA GLY A 537 12.59 34.78 -31.93
C GLY A 537 12.37 34.17 -30.54
N ILE A 538 11.73 32.99 -30.43
CA ILE A 538 11.59 32.26 -29.16
C ILE A 538 12.96 31.76 -28.68
N TYR A 539 13.77 31.19 -29.58
CA TYR A 539 15.12 30.74 -29.24
C TYR A 539 15.99 31.90 -28.73
N HIS A 540 15.99 33.06 -29.40
CA HIS A 540 16.70 34.25 -28.91
C HIS A 540 16.15 34.74 -27.57
N LEU A 541 14.83 34.79 -27.40
CA LEU A 541 14.20 35.25 -26.17
C LEU A 541 14.62 34.42 -24.96
N GLU A 542 14.63 33.10 -25.09
CA GLU A 542 14.86 32.21 -23.96
C GLU A 542 16.34 31.81 -23.76
N SER A 543 17.20 32.10 -24.74
CA SER A 543 18.66 31.94 -24.62
C SER A 543 19.41 33.25 -24.28
N ASP A 544 18.74 34.42 -24.21
CA ASP A 544 19.40 35.68 -23.87
C ASP A 544 20.16 35.61 -22.54
N GLY A 545 21.48 35.77 -22.62
CA GLY A 545 22.37 35.74 -21.45
C GLY A 545 22.67 34.36 -20.89
N VAL A 546 22.28 33.28 -21.58
CA VAL A 546 22.53 31.89 -21.18
C VAL A 546 23.73 31.34 -21.93
N ALA A 547 24.69 30.75 -21.21
CA ALA A 547 25.95 30.30 -21.79
C ALA A 547 25.84 28.96 -22.53
N ASN A 548 25.02 28.04 -22.01
CA ASN A 548 24.82 26.72 -22.59
C ASN A 548 23.41 26.63 -23.18
N VAL A 549 23.35 26.37 -24.48
CA VAL A 549 22.10 26.19 -25.22
C VAL A 549 22.10 24.80 -25.80
N GLU A 550 21.04 24.04 -25.57
CA GLU A 550 20.80 22.74 -26.21
C GLU A 550 19.47 22.78 -26.95
N ILE A 551 19.44 22.28 -28.18
CA ILE A 551 18.26 22.26 -29.04
C ILE A 551 17.94 20.82 -29.40
N HIS A 552 16.77 20.37 -28.94
CA HIS A 552 16.24 19.04 -29.17
C HIS A 552 15.05 19.14 -30.14
N SER A 553 15.01 18.27 -31.14
CA SER A 553 13.88 18.22 -32.08
C SER A 553 13.71 16.83 -32.70
N GLN A 554 12.67 16.70 -33.50
CA GLN A 554 12.35 15.52 -34.27
C GLN A 554 13.32 15.41 -35.45
N ASP A 555 13.74 14.19 -35.77
CA ASP A 555 14.68 13.94 -36.85
C ASP A 555 14.08 14.31 -38.22
N GLU A 556 14.77 15.20 -38.92
CA GLU A 556 14.38 15.68 -40.24
C GLU A 556 14.70 14.68 -41.37
N GLN A 557 15.57 13.71 -41.09
CA GLN A 557 16.05 12.70 -42.06
C GLN A 557 15.27 11.39 -41.97
N ASN A 558 14.25 11.33 -41.12
CA ASN A 558 13.56 10.10 -40.81
C ASN A 558 12.78 9.56 -42.03
N GLY A 559 12.70 8.23 -42.15
CA GLY A 559 12.24 7.53 -43.36
C GLY A 559 10.72 7.57 -43.61
N SER A 560 10.21 6.63 -44.43
CA SER A 560 8.80 6.56 -44.85
C SER A 560 7.81 6.06 -43.79
N GLY A 561 8.15 6.09 -42.49
CA GLY A 561 7.32 5.59 -41.40
C GLY A 561 6.93 6.64 -40.35
N ASP A 562 7.45 7.86 -40.44
CA ASP A 562 7.15 8.93 -39.49
C ASP A 562 5.95 9.82 -39.91
N HIS A 563 5.41 10.57 -38.95
CA HIS A 563 4.35 11.52 -39.22
C HIS A 563 4.90 12.72 -40.03
N PRO A 564 4.24 13.17 -41.13
CA PRO A 564 4.76 14.26 -41.97
C PRO A 564 4.99 15.58 -41.22
N LEU A 565 4.24 15.87 -40.16
CA LEU A 565 4.47 17.04 -39.32
C LEU A 565 5.76 16.96 -38.50
N HIS A 566 6.22 15.74 -38.15
CA HIS A 566 7.47 15.52 -37.43
C HIS A 566 8.64 15.91 -38.31
N LEU A 567 8.68 15.35 -39.52
CA LEU A 567 9.68 15.69 -40.54
C LEU A 567 9.66 17.20 -40.84
N ALA A 568 8.48 17.80 -41.01
CA ALA A 568 8.37 19.23 -41.28
C ALA A 568 8.89 20.10 -40.13
N THR A 569 8.65 19.68 -38.89
CA THR A 569 9.14 20.36 -37.69
C THR A 569 10.66 20.24 -37.56
N GLY A 570 11.22 19.04 -37.74
CA GLY A 570 12.67 18.81 -37.74
C GLY A 570 13.38 19.66 -38.81
N ASN A 571 12.86 19.66 -40.04
CA ASN A 571 13.41 20.47 -41.14
C ASN A 571 13.37 21.98 -40.84
N LEU A 572 12.27 22.47 -40.25
CA LEU A 572 12.16 23.87 -39.83
C LEU A 572 13.20 24.20 -38.74
N VAL A 573 13.38 23.31 -37.76
CA VAL A 573 14.35 23.53 -36.67
C VAL A 573 15.77 23.54 -37.21
N GLN A 574 16.16 22.56 -38.03
CA GLN A 574 17.49 22.53 -38.65
C GLN A 574 17.77 23.82 -39.44
N GLU A 575 16.82 24.29 -40.25
CA GLU A 575 16.96 25.55 -40.98
C GLU A 575 17.16 26.75 -40.05
N VAL A 576 16.34 26.88 -39.00
CA VAL A 576 16.46 27.98 -38.04
C VAL A 576 17.81 27.93 -37.33
N VAL A 577 18.27 26.75 -36.93
CA VAL A 577 19.55 26.56 -36.26
C VAL A 577 20.73 26.89 -37.17
N ASP A 578 20.75 26.34 -38.39
CA ASP A 578 21.80 26.52 -39.39
C ASP A 578 21.93 27.98 -39.86
N SER A 579 20.81 28.72 -39.83
CA SER A 579 20.76 30.13 -40.25
C SER A 579 21.22 31.13 -39.19
N ASP A 580 21.58 30.70 -37.97
CA ASP A 580 21.86 31.59 -36.84
C ASP A 580 23.08 31.12 -36.01
N ILE A 581 23.35 31.78 -34.89
CA ILE A 581 24.48 31.51 -33.99
C ILE A 581 24.50 30.08 -33.42
N TRP A 582 23.33 29.44 -33.31
CA TRP A 582 23.20 28.10 -32.71
C TRP A 582 23.82 26.98 -33.55
N SER A 583 24.01 27.20 -34.85
CA SER A 583 24.79 26.30 -35.72
C SER A 583 26.21 26.02 -35.21
N THR A 584 26.76 26.93 -34.39
CA THR A 584 28.11 26.81 -33.83
C THR A 584 28.13 26.70 -32.32
N CYS A 585 27.16 27.31 -31.62
CA CYS A 585 27.24 27.45 -30.16
C CYS A 585 26.28 26.57 -29.37
N ALA A 586 25.27 25.96 -30.00
CA ALA A 586 24.32 25.08 -29.33
C ALA A 586 24.68 23.61 -29.57
N ASP A 587 24.49 22.79 -28.53
CA ASP A 587 24.42 21.33 -28.72
C ASP A 587 23.05 21.00 -29.33
N GLN A 588 23.02 20.06 -30.27
CA GLN A 588 21.83 19.71 -31.04
C GLN A 588 21.59 18.22 -30.97
N VAL A 589 20.35 17.81 -30.71
CA VAL A 589 19.95 16.39 -30.65
C VAL A 589 18.65 16.19 -31.40
N TYR A 590 18.70 15.35 -32.42
CA TYR A 590 17.55 14.98 -33.24
C TYR A 590 17.14 13.54 -32.93
N TYR A 591 15.86 13.31 -32.65
CA TYR A 591 15.34 12.03 -32.14
C TYR A 591 14.56 11.29 -33.21
N PHE A 592 14.67 9.96 -33.19
CA PHE A 592 13.71 9.10 -33.84
C PHE A 592 12.35 9.19 -33.13
N ASP A 593 11.27 9.15 -33.91
CA ASP A 593 9.90 9.20 -33.39
C ASP A 593 9.18 7.85 -33.53
N TYR A 594 8.19 7.73 -34.44
CA TYR A 594 7.39 6.51 -34.54
C TYR A 594 8.12 5.35 -35.23
N ASP A 595 9.19 5.59 -35.98
CA ASP A 595 9.92 4.55 -36.72
C ASP A 595 10.64 3.53 -35.83
N VAL A 596 10.85 3.86 -34.56
CA VAL A 596 11.49 2.97 -33.57
C VAL A 596 10.49 2.22 -32.70
N PHE A 597 9.22 2.17 -33.10
CA PHE A 597 8.12 1.51 -32.38
C PHE A 597 8.44 0.08 -31.92
N TYR A 598 9.13 -0.69 -32.77
CA TYR A 598 9.47 -2.10 -32.51
C TYR A 598 10.85 -2.31 -31.88
N TRP A 599 11.58 -1.24 -31.59
CA TRP A 599 12.89 -1.35 -30.93
C TRP A 599 12.70 -1.68 -29.45
N ASP A 600 13.79 -2.08 -28.79
CA ASP A 600 13.76 -2.35 -27.36
C ASP A 600 13.50 -1.06 -26.57
N VAL A 601 12.97 -1.19 -25.35
CA VAL A 601 12.92 -0.07 -24.40
C VAL A 601 14.37 0.29 -24.02
N ASN A 602 14.72 1.59 -24.07
CA ASN A 602 16.05 2.09 -23.72
C ASN A 602 16.05 3.10 -22.56
N LEU A 603 14.88 3.42 -21.98
CA LEU A 603 14.83 4.16 -20.72
C LEU A 603 15.12 3.25 -19.53
N ASP A 604 15.99 3.71 -18.65
CA ASP A 604 16.25 3.11 -17.34
C ASP A 604 15.33 3.69 -16.25
N GLU A 605 15.26 3.01 -15.11
CA GLU A 605 14.64 3.57 -13.90
C GLU A 605 15.50 4.71 -13.31
N PRO A 606 14.89 5.77 -12.74
CA PRO A 606 13.46 5.93 -12.48
C PRO A 606 12.65 6.54 -13.64
N VAL A 607 13.29 6.94 -14.74
CA VAL A 607 12.66 7.69 -15.83
C VAL A 607 11.58 6.86 -16.53
N TYR A 608 11.84 5.56 -16.74
CA TYR A 608 10.89 4.65 -17.37
C TYR A 608 9.52 4.60 -16.66
N SER A 609 9.51 4.45 -15.33
CA SER A 609 8.29 4.46 -14.53
C SER A 609 7.66 5.85 -14.42
N LEU A 610 8.48 6.89 -14.31
CA LEU A 610 7.99 8.27 -14.17
C LEU A 610 7.36 8.81 -15.46
N GLN A 611 7.88 8.45 -16.63
CA GLN A 611 7.27 8.77 -17.92
C GLN A 611 5.85 8.20 -18.05
N ARG A 612 5.66 6.94 -17.61
CA ARG A 612 4.32 6.32 -17.59
C ARG A 612 3.39 7.03 -16.63
N TYR A 613 3.88 7.42 -15.46
CA TYR A 613 3.11 8.20 -14.50
C TYR A 613 2.69 9.55 -15.10
N ALA A 614 3.61 10.30 -15.70
CA ALA A 614 3.32 11.56 -16.36
C ALA A 614 2.35 11.40 -17.54
N TRP A 615 2.50 10.33 -18.34
CA TRP A 615 1.57 9.97 -19.40
C TRP A 615 0.14 9.73 -18.87
N MET A 616 -0.01 9.04 -17.73
CA MET A 616 -1.31 8.87 -17.09
C MET A 616 -1.93 10.20 -16.66
N TRP A 617 -1.15 11.15 -16.16
CA TRP A 617 -1.63 12.50 -15.84
C TRP A 617 -2.09 13.26 -17.09
N GLN A 618 -1.36 13.13 -18.20
CA GLN A 618 -1.75 13.68 -19.48
C GLN A 618 -3.09 13.10 -19.95
N SER A 619 -3.19 11.76 -20.03
CA SER A 619 -4.40 11.06 -20.46
C SER A 619 -5.59 11.40 -19.58
N LYS A 620 -5.40 11.47 -18.26
CA LYS A 620 -6.46 11.87 -17.32
C LYS A 620 -6.94 13.29 -17.55
N ALA A 621 -6.03 14.25 -17.73
CA ALA A 621 -6.42 15.64 -17.96
C ALA A 621 -7.18 15.80 -19.28
N ILE A 622 -6.80 15.07 -20.33
CA ILE A 622 -7.53 15.06 -21.60
C ILE A 622 -8.91 14.42 -21.42
N LEU A 623 -8.99 13.27 -20.75
CA LEU A 623 -10.26 12.59 -20.46
C LEU A 623 -11.22 13.49 -19.68
N ASP A 624 -10.73 14.17 -18.63
CA ASP A 624 -11.55 15.08 -17.82
C ASP A 624 -12.05 16.29 -18.63
N ALA A 625 -11.27 16.77 -19.61
CA ALA A 625 -11.58 17.95 -20.42
C ALA A 625 -12.44 17.63 -21.65
N TYR A 626 -12.24 16.48 -22.29
CA TYR A 626 -12.85 16.13 -23.57
C TYR A 626 -13.88 14.99 -23.46
N GLY A 627 -13.73 14.09 -22.49
CA GLY A 627 -14.64 12.97 -22.25
C GLY A 627 -14.25 11.65 -22.96
N GLU A 628 -13.15 11.61 -23.70
CA GLU A 628 -12.63 10.40 -24.33
C GLU A 628 -11.20 10.09 -23.88
N GLU A 629 -10.89 8.80 -23.76
CA GLU A 629 -9.53 8.34 -23.44
C GLU A 629 -8.59 8.62 -24.61
N ASN A 630 -7.45 9.26 -24.34
CA ASN A 630 -6.50 9.59 -25.39
C ASN A 630 -5.43 8.51 -25.57
N TRP A 631 -5.20 8.15 -26.84
CA TRP A 631 -3.99 7.52 -27.41
C TRP A 631 -3.32 6.42 -26.58
N SER A 632 -4.11 5.45 -26.12
CA SER A 632 -3.57 4.18 -25.63
C SER A 632 -2.67 3.47 -26.64
N VAL A 633 -2.88 3.73 -27.94
CA VAL A 633 -2.03 3.23 -29.03
C VAL A 633 -0.61 3.81 -29.01
N HIS A 634 -0.41 5.06 -28.54
CA HIS A 634 0.92 5.65 -28.41
C HIS A 634 1.66 5.19 -27.15
N ALA A 635 0.94 4.60 -26.18
CA ALA A 635 1.55 4.11 -24.94
C ALA A 635 2.62 3.04 -25.19
N TRP A 636 2.60 2.36 -26.35
CA TRP A 636 3.63 1.41 -26.74
C TRP A 636 4.97 2.08 -27.05
N ASN A 637 5.01 3.36 -27.42
CA ASN A 637 6.25 4.12 -27.60
C ASN A 637 6.91 4.51 -26.27
N LEU A 638 6.18 4.48 -25.14
CA LEU A 638 6.76 4.83 -23.84
C LEU A 638 7.95 3.92 -23.53
N GLY A 639 9.07 4.52 -23.10
CA GLY A 639 10.33 3.83 -22.86
C GLY A 639 11.32 3.87 -24.02
N ARG A 640 10.97 4.47 -25.17
CA ARG A 640 11.80 4.46 -26.39
C ARG A 640 12.19 5.90 -26.78
N THR A 641 13.27 6.39 -26.21
CA THR A 641 13.80 7.72 -26.49
C THR A 641 15.16 7.59 -27.18
N TYR A 642 15.16 7.55 -28.52
CA TYR A 642 16.37 7.27 -29.30
C TYR A 642 16.85 8.52 -30.03
N PRO A 643 17.99 9.12 -29.63
CA PRO A 643 18.68 10.09 -30.47
C PRO A 643 19.12 9.42 -31.77
N ASN A 644 18.78 10.01 -32.91
CA ASN A 644 19.30 9.59 -34.21
C ASN A 644 20.69 10.19 -34.46
N HIS A 645 20.78 11.52 -34.40
CA HIS A 645 22.02 12.23 -34.68
C HIS A 645 22.18 13.46 -33.79
N GLN A 646 23.44 13.85 -33.57
CA GLN A 646 23.81 14.89 -32.62
C GLN A 646 24.93 15.76 -33.20
N TYR A 647 24.83 17.06 -32.96
CA TYR A 647 25.88 18.03 -33.29
C TYR A 647 26.32 18.71 -32.00
N GLY A 648 27.60 18.56 -31.65
CA GLY A 648 28.15 19.23 -30.47
C GLY A 648 28.50 20.69 -30.76
N LYS A 649 28.38 21.55 -29.75
CA LYS A 649 28.83 22.94 -29.86
C LYS A 649 30.33 23.04 -30.13
N VAL A 650 30.71 24.03 -30.93
CA VAL A 650 32.09 24.37 -31.28
C VAL A 650 32.62 25.49 -30.40
N GLU A 651 31.76 26.38 -29.93
CA GLU A 651 32.07 27.47 -29.01
C GLU A 651 30.92 27.74 -28.02
N ASP A 652 31.16 28.54 -26.98
CA ASP A 652 30.09 28.92 -26.03
C ASP A 652 29.16 29.96 -26.65
N CYS A 653 27.87 29.90 -26.32
CA CYS A 653 26.92 30.88 -26.84
C CYS A 653 27.23 32.29 -26.28
N PRO A 654 27.16 33.35 -27.13
CA PRO A 654 27.45 34.70 -26.70
C PRO A 654 26.50 35.20 -25.59
N THR A 655 27.05 35.49 -24.41
CA THR A 655 26.26 35.96 -23.25
C THR A 655 26.14 37.49 -23.13
N ASN A 656 26.73 38.25 -24.06
CA ASN A 656 26.84 39.71 -23.95
C ASN A 656 25.69 40.46 -24.65
N LYS A 657 24.87 41.18 -23.87
CA LYS A 657 23.79 42.11 -24.26
C LYS A 657 24.18 43.29 -25.19
N LYS A 658 25.38 43.31 -25.77
CA LYS A 658 25.94 44.47 -26.49
C LYS A 658 26.14 44.29 -28.01
N LYS A 659 25.69 43.20 -28.62
CA LYS A 659 25.95 42.95 -30.07
C LYS A 659 24.74 42.69 -30.98
N LEU A 660 23.50 42.73 -30.51
CA LEU A 660 22.31 42.57 -31.37
C LEU A 660 21.61 43.91 -31.65
N ARG A 661 22.38 44.90 -32.13
CA ARG A 661 21.88 46.07 -32.85
C ARG A 661 22.82 46.35 -34.01
N ARG A 662 22.67 45.61 -35.09
CA ARG A 662 22.97 46.06 -36.45
C ARG A 662 21.98 45.45 -37.41
#